data_AF-V8NSB8-F1
#
_entry.id   AF-V8NSB8-F1
#
_cell.length_a   1.000
_cell.length_b   1.000
_cell.length_c   1.000
_cell.angle_alpha   90.00
_cell.angle_beta   90.00
_cell.angle_gamma   90.00
#
_symmetry.space_group_name_H-M   'P 1'
#
loop_
_entity.id
_entity.type
_entity.pdbx_description
1 polymer ?
#
loop_
_entity_poly.entity_id
_entity_poly.type
_entity_poly.pdbx_seq_one_letter_code
_entity_poly.pdbx_strand_id
1 'polypeptide(L)'
;MGEKHAALLQKYRSALDDRLTMSKKGASFRAKGEKPDALAALQAANEELRAKLTDIQIELQQEKSKASKLEREKNQEARQIKEHEQHKNTVIVTELKAKLHEEKMKELQGVREGLLRQHEAELLRVIKIKDNEIQRLQTLLNAVRDGTPDKVKTVLYSEAKEEAKKGFEAEKIKMQQEILELKGAKKQVEEALSVVIQADKIKAAEIRSVYHLHQEEITRIKRDCDREIRRLMEEIKFKDRAVYVLEKELGIQAGHTQRLQLQKEALDEQLSQLREVDRHLSSPKREVPHPSGAGDTSDHSGSPEQQLDERDARRFQLKIAELSAIIRKLEDRNALLSEERNELLKRVREAESQYKPLLDKNKRLSRKNEDLSHTLRRMENKLKFRQRVRTIRRPSSLNDLDQNQDEREVDFLRLQIMEQQNIIDELSKTLETAGYVKSVIERDKLLRYKKQRKKFAKFPKKPVVETFFGYDEEASLESDGSSISYQTDRTDQTPCTPDDDLEEGMAKEETELRFRQLTMEYQALQRAYALLQEQVGGTLDAEREVKTREQLQAEIQRSQAQIEDLEKALAEQGQDMKWIEEKQALYKRNQELVEKIKQMEIEEARLKHDVQDAKDQNELLEFRILELEERERRSPAINFHHIPFTEGKSPLQVYCEAEGVTDILVAELMKKLDILGDNA
;
A
#
# COMPACT_ATOMS: atom_id res chain seq x y z
N MET A 1 1.04 -49.79 9.17
CA MET A 1 -0.26 -49.25 9.62
C MET A 1 -1.44 -50.08 9.08
N GLY A 2 -1.43 -50.53 7.82
CA GLY A 2 -2.51 -51.37 7.26
C GLY A 2 -2.66 -52.77 7.87
N GLU A 3 -1.56 -53.51 8.10
CA GLU A 3 -1.62 -54.90 8.59
C GLU A 3 -2.11 -55.03 10.04
N LYS A 4 -1.78 -54.05 10.91
CA LYS A 4 -2.28 -54.01 12.28
C LYS A 4 -3.78 -53.75 12.36
N HIS A 5 -4.35 -53.06 11.37
CA HIS A 5 -5.78 -52.77 11.31
C HIS A 5 -6.60 -53.98 10.81
N ALA A 6 -6.04 -54.75 9.87
CA ALA A 6 -6.65 -56.01 9.42
C ALA A 6 -6.68 -57.09 10.53
N ALA A 7 -5.63 -57.20 11.33
CA ALA A 7 -5.58 -58.15 12.45
C ALA A 7 -6.59 -57.83 13.58
N LEU A 8 -6.88 -56.54 13.81
CA LEU A 8 -7.88 -56.08 14.78
C LEU A 8 -9.32 -56.37 14.31
N LEU A 9 -9.60 -56.22 13.02
CA LEU A 9 -10.90 -56.54 12.45
C LEU A 9 -11.18 -58.05 12.42
N GLN A 10 -10.16 -58.88 12.24
CA GLN A 10 -10.32 -60.35 12.28
C GLN A 10 -10.55 -60.88 13.71
N LYS A 11 -9.93 -60.26 14.73
CA LYS A 11 -10.23 -60.54 16.15
C LYS A 11 -11.65 -60.13 16.54
N TYR A 12 -12.13 -59.00 16.04
CA TYR A 12 -13.50 -58.53 16.30
C TYR A 12 -14.57 -59.44 15.68
N ARG A 13 -14.30 -60.00 14.49
CA ARG A 13 -15.21 -60.94 13.84
C ARG A 13 -15.30 -62.28 14.57
N SER A 14 -14.18 -62.83 15.03
CA SER A 14 -14.16 -64.08 15.80
C SER A 14 -14.87 -63.95 17.15
N ALA A 15 -14.74 -62.80 17.83
CA ALA A 15 -15.43 -62.53 19.10
C ALA A 15 -16.96 -62.33 18.95
N LEU A 16 -17.45 -62.03 17.74
CA LEU A 16 -18.87 -61.89 17.44
C LEU A 16 -19.53 -63.24 17.11
N ASP A 17 -18.81 -64.15 16.46
CA ASP A 17 -19.32 -65.50 16.15
C ASP A 17 -19.36 -66.42 17.39
N ASP A 18 -18.41 -66.28 18.33
CA ASP A 18 -18.44 -67.02 19.61
C ASP A 18 -19.57 -66.54 20.55
N ARG A 19 -20.06 -65.31 20.37
CA ARG A 19 -21.16 -64.74 21.16
C ARG A 19 -22.55 -65.16 20.66
N LEU A 20 -22.67 -65.57 19.39
CA LEU A 20 -23.93 -66.00 18.80
C LEU A 20 -24.26 -67.50 19.02
N THR A 21 -23.26 -68.32 19.37
CA THR A 21 -23.42 -69.78 19.52
C THR A 21 -23.77 -70.24 20.95
N MET A 22 -23.65 -69.38 21.97
CA MET A 22 -23.85 -69.75 23.38
C MET A 22 -25.25 -69.46 23.97
N SER A 23 -26.21 -68.94 23.19
CA SER A 23 -27.57 -68.64 23.70
C SER A 23 -28.67 -69.54 23.13
N LYS A 24 -28.45 -70.86 23.19
CA LYS A 24 -29.51 -71.88 23.06
C LYS A 24 -29.37 -72.90 24.18
N LYS A 25 -29.95 -72.61 25.34
CA LYS A 25 -30.32 -73.59 26.37
C LYS A 25 -31.19 -72.95 27.44
N GLY A 26 -32.31 -73.60 27.74
CA GLY A 26 -32.81 -73.66 29.12
C GLY A 26 -34.11 -72.92 29.44
N ALA A 27 -35.11 -73.75 29.78
CA ALA A 27 -36.03 -73.57 30.90
C ALA A 27 -37.27 -72.66 30.74
N SER A 28 -38.36 -73.35 30.38
CA SER A 28 -39.70 -73.19 30.96
C SER A 28 -39.66 -72.92 32.47
N PHE A 29 -40.32 -71.86 32.95
CA PHE A 29 -41.11 -71.86 34.19
C PHE A 29 -42.13 -70.71 34.17
N ARG A 30 -43.42 -71.06 34.09
CA ARG A 30 -44.56 -70.17 34.37
C ARG A 30 -44.96 -70.36 35.83
N ALA A 31 -45.05 -69.26 36.59
CA ALA A 31 -45.88 -69.22 37.79
C ALA A 31 -46.55 -67.85 37.95
N LYS A 32 -47.89 -67.91 37.80
CA LYS A 32 -48.94 -67.13 38.46
C LYS A 32 -49.05 -65.61 38.24
N GLY A 33 -50.14 -65.24 37.56
CA GLY A 33 -51.14 -64.34 38.16
C GLY A 33 -51.28 -62.96 37.54
N GLU A 34 -52.35 -62.79 36.76
CA GLU A 34 -53.04 -61.52 36.44
C GLU A 34 -52.35 -60.47 35.55
N LYS A 35 -52.37 -60.72 34.24
CA LYS A 35 -52.95 -59.88 33.16
C LYS A 35 -52.29 -60.22 31.81
N PRO A 36 -52.72 -61.31 31.14
CA PRO A 36 -52.16 -61.71 29.84
C PRO A 36 -52.30 -60.62 28.77
N ASP A 37 -53.33 -59.77 28.85
CA ASP A 37 -53.59 -58.72 27.86
C ASP A 37 -52.65 -57.51 27.99
N ALA A 38 -52.18 -57.18 29.21
CA ALA A 38 -51.29 -56.04 29.44
C ALA A 38 -49.85 -56.32 28.99
N LEU A 39 -49.36 -57.55 29.24
CA LEU A 39 -48.05 -57.99 28.75
C LEU A 39 -48.05 -58.14 27.22
N ALA A 40 -49.12 -58.67 26.62
CA ALA A 40 -49.25 -58.74 25.17
C ALA A 40 -49.29 -57.34 24.51
N ALA A 41 -50.01 -56.38 25.10
CA ALA A 41 -50.07 -55.00 24.61
C ALA A 41 -48.70 -54.28 24.69
N LEU A 42 -47.95 -54.47 25.78
CA LEU A 42 -46.60 -53.93 25.92
C LEU A 42 -45.60 -54.56 24.94
N GLN A 43 -45.76 -55.85 24.65
CA GLN A 43 -44.94 -56.54 23.67
C GLN A 43 -45.23 -56.05 22.25
N ALA A 44 -46.51 -55.88 21.89
CA ALA A 44 -46.93 -55.29 20.62
C ALA A 44 -46.44 -53.83 20.46
N ALA A 45 -46.53 -53.00 21.51
CA ALA A 45 -46.00 -51.64 21.48
C ALA A 45 -44.47 -51.60 21.33
N ASN A 46 -43.74 -52.54 21.94
CA ASN A 46 -42.29 -52.66 21.75
C ASN A 46 -41.93 -53.11 20.33
N GLU A 47 -42.68 -54.05 19.76
CA GLU A 47 -42.49 -54.48 18.37
C GLU A 47 -42.81 -53.34 17.39
N GLU A 48 -43.83 -52.54 17.67
CA GLU A 48 -44.16 -51.34 16.89
C GLU A 48 -43.07 -50.25 17.01
N LEU A 49 -42.53 -50.01 18.22
CA LEU A 49 -41.42 -49.07 18.41
C LEU A 49 -40.14 -49.53 17.72
N ARG A 50 -39.86 -50.84 17.71
CA ARG A 50 -38.74 -51.42 16.97
C ARG A 50 -38.93 -51.29 15.46
N ALA A 51 -40.14 -51.51 14.95
CA ALA A 51 -40.48 -51.28 13.55
C ALA A 51 -40.26 -49.81 13.17
N LYS A 52 -40.81 -48.86 13.95
CA LYS A 52 -40.63 -47.41 13.75
C LYS A 52 -39.17 -46.98 13.80
N LEU A 53 -38.38 -47.52 14.74
CA LEU A 53 -36.95 -47.22 14.82
C LEU A 53 -36.20 -47.71 13.57
N THR A 54 -36.58 -48.88 13.05
CA THR A 54 -36.00 -49.44 11.83
C THR A 54 -36.37 -48.60 10.61
N ASP A 55 -37.63 -48.17 10.51
CA ASP A 55 -38.10 -47.28 9.44
C ASP A 55 -37.36 -45.93 9.47
N ILE A 56 -37.24 -45.30 10.64
CA ILE A 56 -36.48 -44.05 10.83
C ILE A 56 -35.00 -44.24 10.45
N GLN A 57 -34.39 -45.38 10.78
CA GLN A 57 -33.01 -45.69 10.40
C GLN A 57 -32.85 -45.84 8.88
N ILE A 58 -33.81 -46.47 8.20
CA ILE A 58 -33.84 -46.60 6.75
C ILE A 58 -34.01 -45.22 6.09
N GLU A 59 -34.97 -44.42 6.57
CA GLU A 59 -35.22 -43.06 6.06
C GLU A 59 -33.98 -42.18 6.24
N LEU A 60 -33.33 -42.20 7.40
CA LEU A 60 -32.10 -41.47 7.64
C LEU A 60 -30.99 -41.89 6.67
N GLN A 61 -30.86 -43.18 6.38
CA GLN A 61 -29.86 -43.69 5.45
C GLN A 61 -30.17 -43.29 3.99
N GLN A 62 -31.45 -43.26 3.61
CA GLN A 62 -31.90 -42.76 2.32
C GLN A 62 -31.64 -41.25 2.19
N GLU A 63 -31.95 -40.46 3.22
CA GLU A 63 -31.70 -39.02 3.24
C GLU A 63 -30.20 -38.70 3.19
N LYS A 64 -29.35 -39.44 3.91
CA LYS A 64 -27.89 -39.32 3.78
C LYS A 64 -27.41 -39.60 2.35
N SER A 65 -28.00 -40.60 1.68
CA SER A 65 -27.67 -40.94 0.30
C SER A 65 -28.11 -39.85 -0.69
N LYS A 66 -29.31 -39.28 -0.50
CA LYS A 66 -29.81 -38.15 -1.29
C LYS A 66 -28.95 -36.89 -1.08
N ALA A 67 -28.62 -36.56 0.17
CA ALA A 67 -27.75 -35.42 0.49
C ALA A 67 -26.37 -35.56 -0.16
N SER A 68 -25.77 -36.76 -0.09
CA SER A 68 -24.49 -37.05 -0.75
C SER A 68 -24.57 -36.97 -2.28
N LYS A 69 -25.70 -37.33 -2.89
CA LYS A 69 -25.92 -37.17 -4.34
C LYS A 69 -26.04 -35.69 -4.72
N LEU A 70 -26.85 -34.93 -3.99
CA LEU A 70 -27.01 -33.48 -4.20
C LEU A 70 -25.71 -32.72 -4.01
N GLU A 71 -24.86 -33.12 -3.05
CA GLU A 71 -23.54 -32.52 -2.84
C GLU A 71 -22.63 -32.74 -4.06
N ARG A 72 -22.64 -33.94 -4.65
CA ARG A 72 -21.88 -34.22 -5.88
C ARG A 72 -22.40 -33.44 -7.07
N GLU A 73 -23.73 -33.36 -7.23
CA GLU A 73 -24.38 -32.59 -8.30
C GLU A 73 -24.04 -31.10 -8.19
N LYS A 74 -24.18 -30.49 -6.99
CA LYS A 74 -23.78 -29.09 -6.76
C LYS A 74 -22.30 -28.83 -7.02
N ASN A 75 -21.42 -29.75 -6.60
CA ASN A 75 -19.99 -29.64 -6.89
C ASN A 75 -19.69 -29.73 -8.39
N GLN A 76 -20.43 -30.55 -9.13
CA GLN A 76 -20.29 -30.67 -10.58
C GLN A 76 -20.82 -29.41 -11.29
N GLU A 77 -21.98 -28.88 -10.89
CA GLU A 77 -22.53 -27.62 -11.40
C GLU A 77 -21.58 -26.45 -11.15
N ALA A 78 -21.01 -26.33 -9.94
CA ALA A 78 -20.03 -25.29 -9.61
C ALA A 78 -18.78 -25.37 -10.51
N ARG A 79 -18.31 -26.59 -10.83
CA ARG A 79 -17.20 -26.77 -11.78
C ARG A 79 -17.58 -26.35 -13.19
N GLN A 80 -18.75 -26.74 -13.67
CA GLN A 80 -19.24 -26.37 -15.00
C GLN A 80 -19.41 -24.85 -15.16
N ILE A 81 -19.93 -24.17 -14.13
CA ILE A 81 -20.04 -22.70 -14.13
C ILE A 81 -18.65 -22.07 -14.25
N LYS A 82 -17.69 -22.52 -13.44
CA LYS A 82 -16.32 -22.02 -13.47
C LYS A 82 -15.63 -22.25 -14.82
N GLU A 83 -15.81 -23.43 -15.42
CA GLU A 83 -15.27 -23.74 -16.74
C GLU A 83 -15.91 -22.89 -17.84
N HIS A 84 -17.22 -22.68 -17.78
CA HIS A 84 -17.94 -21.84 -18.72
C HIS A 84 -17.49 -20.37 -18.64
N GLU A 85 -17.35 -19.83 -17.41
CA GLU A 85 -16.80 -18.49 -17.18
C GLU A 85 -15.36 -18.36 -17.68
N GLN A 86 -14.53 -19.37 -17.42
CA GLN A 86 -13.14 -19.37 -17.88
C GLN A 86 -13.06 -19.41 -19.41
N HIS A 87 -13.93 -20.18 -20.07
CA HIS A 87 -14.03 -20.22 -21.53
C HIS A 87 -14.48 -18.86 -22.08
N LYS A 88 -15.53 -18.26 -21.51
CA LYS A 88 -16.01 -16.93 -21.88
C LYS A 88 -14.92 -15.86 -21.75
N ASN A 89 -14.18 -15.87 -20.65
CA ASN A 89 -13.06 -14.95 -20.44
C ASN A 89 -11.95 -15.18 -21.48
N THR A 90 -11.65 -16.43 -21.81
CA THR A 90 -10.66 -16.78 -22.84
C THR A 90 -11.08 -16.23 -24.21
N VAL A 91 -12.35 -16.43 -24.61
CA VAL A 91 -12.88 -15.92 -25.87
C VAL A 91 -12.78 -14.40 -25.94
N ILE A 92 -13.24 -13.69 -24.90
CA ILE A 92 -13.16 -12.22 -24.83
C ILE A 92 -11.70 -11.74 -24.96
N VAL A 93 -10.77 -12.37 -24.25
CA VAL A 93 -9.34 -12.01 -24.34
C VAL A 93 -8.79 -12.25 -25.75
N THR A 94 -9.18 -13.34 -26.40
CA THR A 94 -8.74 -13.61 -27.79
C THR A 94 -9.35 -12.63 -28.79
N GLU A 95 -10.62 -12.28 -28.65
CA GLU A 95 -11.28 -11.27 -29.49
C GLU A 95 -10.67 -9.88 -29.31
N LEU A 96 -10.40 -9.47 -28.07
CA LEU A 96 -9.74 -8.20 -27.79
C LEU A 96 -8.32 -8.16 -28.37
N LYS A 97 -7.56 -9.26 -28.28
CA LYS A 97 -6.24 -9.36 -28.91
C LYS A 97 -6.33 -9.27 -30.44
N ALA A 98 -7.33 -9.92 -31.05
CA ALA A 98 -7.53 -9.86 -32.49
C ALA A 98 -7.92 -8.45 -32.96
N LYS A 99 -8.87 -7.80 -32.26
CA LYS A 99 -9.27 -6.41 -32.54
C LYS A 99 -8.11 -5.43 -32.39
N LEU A 100 -7.33 -5.54 -31.31
CA LEU A 100 -6.15 -4.72 -31.10
C LEU A 100 -5.11 -4.92 -32.22
N HIS A 101 -4.92 -6.16 -32.68
CA HIS A 101 -4.02 -6.44 -33.79
C HIS A 101 -4.55 -5.85 -35.11
N GLU A 102 -5.85 -5.95 -35.36
CA GLU A 102 -6.49 -5.37 -36.55
C GLU A 102 -6.40 -3.84 -36.56
N GLU A 103 -6.70 -3.17 -35.44
CA GLU A 103 -6.56 -1.72 -35.27
C GLU A 103 -5.11 -1.29 -35.47
N LYS A 104 -4.15 -1.99 -34.84
CA LYS A 104 -2.72 -1.74 -35.06
C LYS A 104 -2.32 -1.86 -36.53
N MET A 105 -2.82 -2.87 -37.24
CA MET A 105 -2.51 -3.05 -38.67
C MET A 105 -3.16 -1.95 -39.52
N LYS A 106 -4.39 -1.54 -39.20
CA LYS A 106 -5.07 -0.41 -39.86
C LYS A 106 -4.32 0.91 -39.66
N GLU A 107 -3.88 1.19 -38.44
CA GLU A 107 -3.07 2.38 -38.13
C GLU A 107 -1.73 2.35 -38.85
N LEU A 108 -1.01 1.21 -38.82
CA LEU A 108 0.26 1.06 -39.54
C LEU A 108 0.09 1.25 -41.05
N GLN A 109 -0.99 0.72 -41.63
CA GLN A 109 -1.30 0.92 -43.04
C GLN A 109 -1.63 2.40 -43.32
N GLY A 110 -2.41 3.06 -42.46
CA GLY A 110 -2.73 4.48 -42.58
C GLY A 110 -1.48 5.36 -42.53
N VAL A 111 -0.55 5.08 -41.61
CA VAL A 111 0.75 5.77 -41.51
C VAL A 111 1.59 5.52 -42.75
N ARG A 112 1.66 4.26 -43.23
CA ARG A 112 2.41 3.91 -44.44
C ARG A 112 1.89 4.66 -45.67
N GLU A 113 0.58 4.68 -45.88
CA GLU A 113 -0.03 5.41 -47.00
C GLU A 113 0.14 6.93 -46.86
N GLY A 114 0.05 7.46 -45.63
CA GLY A 114 0.35 8.85 -45.33
C GLY A 114 1.77 9.24 -45.74
N LEU A 115 2.77 8.42 -45.37
CA LEU A 115 4.16 8.64 -45.76
C LEU A 115 4.37 8.53 -47.28
N LEU A 116 3.73 7.56 -47.94
CA LEU A 116 3.82 7.42 -49.39
C LEU A 116 3.27 8.66 -50.11
N ARG A 117 2.08 9.13 -49.72
CA ARG A 117 1.48 10.35 -50.26
C ARG A 117 2.35 11.58 -49.99
N GLN A 118 2.95 11.68 -48.80
CA GLN A 118 3.88 12.75 -48.47
C GLN A 118 5.13 12.70 -49.34
N HIS A 119 5.69 11.52 -49.56
CA HIS A 119 6.86 11.33 -50.41
C HIS A 119 6.56 11.69 -51.87
N GLU A 120 5.42 11.26 -52.41
CA GLU A 120 4.97 11.63 -53.76
C GLU A 120 4.77 13.15 -53.89
N ALA A 121 4.15 13.79 -52.89
CA ALA A 121 3.98 15.24 -52.87
C ALA A 121 5.34 15.98 -52.81
N GLU A 122 6.30 15.46 -52.07
CA GLU A 122 7.67 16.01 -52.02
C GLU A 122 8.39 15.85 -53.36
N LEU A 123 8.29 14.67 -53.99
CA LEU A 123 8.88 14.42 -55.31
C LEU A 123 8.32 15.40 -56.34
N LEU A 124 7.00 15.61 -56.37
CA LEU A 124 6.37 16.58 -57.27
C LEU A 124 6.84 18.01 -56.98
N ARG A 125 6.99 18.39 -55.70
CA ARG A 125 7.51 19.70 -55.32
C ARG A 125 8.96 19.89 -55.78
N VAL A 126 9.81 18.88 -55.57
CA VAL A 126 11.21 18.90 -55.99
C VAL A 126 11.33 18.96 -57.51
N ILE A 127 10.55 18.17 -58.25
CA ILE A 127 10.51 18.23 -59.73
C ILE A 127 10.15 19.65 -60.17
N LYS A 128 9.10 20.25 -59.61
CA LYS A 128 8.68 21.62 -59.94
C LYS A 128 9.78 22.65 -59.66
N ILE A 129 10.49 22.53 -58.53
CA ILE A 129 11.63 23.40 -58.21
C ILE A 129 12.76 23.22 -59.24
N LYS A 130 13.08 21.97 -59.60
CA LYS A 130 14.13 21.66 -60.57
C LYS A 130 13.78 22.15 -61.97
N ASP A 131 12.54 21.97 -62.43
CA ASP A 131 12.08 22.46 -63.74
C ASP A 131 12.15 23.99 -63.81
N ASN A 132 11.74 24.68 -62.74
CA ASN A 132 11.86 26.14 -62.66
C ASN A 132 13.32 26.61 -62.72
N GLU A 133 14.24 25.91 -62.03
CA GLU A 133 15.66 26.24 -62.05
C GLU A 133 16.30 25.94 -63.42
N ILE A 134 15.91 24.84 -64.06
CA ILE A 134 16.34 24.51 -65.42
C ILE A 134 15.90 25.61 -66.40
N GLN A 135 14.64 26.06 -66.34
CA GLN A 135 14.13 27.15 -67.18
C GLN A 135 14.87 28.47 -66.93
N ARG A 136 15.15 28.78 -65.66
CA ARG A 136 15.92 29.97 -65.25
C ARG A 136 17.36 29.92 -65.81
N LEU A 137 18.07 28.82 -65.58
CA LEU A 137 19.44 28.61 -66.08
C LEU A 137 19.50 28.63 -67.61
N GLN A 138 18.51 28.05 -68.30
CA GLN A 138 18.41 28.13 -69.75
C GLN A 138 18.23 29.58 -70.24
N THR A 139 17.39 30.36 -69.54
CA THR A 139 17.19 31.79 -69.85
C THR A 139 18.48 32.58 -69.66
N LEU A 140 19.19 32.34 -68.55
CA LEU A 140 20.47 32.99 -68.26
C LEU A 140 21.56 32.60 -69.28
N LEU A 141 21.67 31.31 -69.62
CA LEU A 141 22.62 30.81 -70.59
C LEU A 141 22.43 31.45 -71.97
N ASN A 142 21.17 31.56 -72.43
CA ASN A 142 20.86 32.23 -73.70
C ASN A 142 21.20 33.72 -73.65
N ALA A 143 20.96 34.39 -72.52
CA ALA A 143 21.30 35.80 -72.34
C ALA A 143 22.82 36.04 -72.37
N VAL A 144 23.62 35.13 -71.79
CA VAL A 144 25.10 35.20 -71.80
C VAL A 144 25.67 34.86 -73.17
N ARG A 145 25.10 33.86 -73.86
CA ARG A 145 25.59 33.41 -75.17
C ARG A 145 25.31 34.42 -76.28
N ASP A 146 24.11 34.99 -76.31
CA ASP A 146 23.61 35.79 -77.43
C ASP A 146 23.50 37.30 -77.09
N GLY A 147 23.82 37.70 -75.86
CA GLY A 147 23.69 39.07 -75.36
C GLY A 147 24.95 39.93 -75.48
N THR A 148 24.77 41.25 -75.58
CA THR A 148 25.87 42.22 -75.46
C THR A 148 26.35 42.33 -74.01
N PRO A 149 27.60 42.76 -73.74
CA PRO A 149 28.15 42.85 -72.38
C PRO A 149 27.25 43.62 -71.40
N ASP A 150 26.65 44.72 -71.83
CA ASP A 150 25.70 45.51 -71.03
C ASP A 150 24.40 44.76 -70.73
N LYS A 151 23.89 43.97 -71.68
CA LYS A 151 22.70 43.13 -71.47
C LYS A 151 23.00 42.00 -70.48
N VAL A 152 24.15 41.36 -70.59
CA VAL A 152 24.60 40.32 -69.65
C VAL A 152 24.73 40.87 -68.23
N LYS A 153 25.37 42.04 -68.07
CA LYS A 153 25.51 42.72 -66.78
C LYS A 153 24.15 43.06 -66.15
N THR A 154 23.22 43.54 -66.97
CA THR A 154 21.86 43.89 -66.51
C THR A 154 21.08 42.66 -66.04
N VAL A 155 21.14 41.55 -66.79
CA VAL A 155 20.47 40.29 -66.43
C VAL A 155 21.04 39.72 -65.13
N LEU A 156 22.37 39.63 -64.99
CA LEU A 156 23.02 39.13 -63.77
C LEU A 156 22.69 39.98 -62.54
N TYR A 157 22.67 41.31 -62.69
CA TYR A 157 22.29 42.20 -61.59
C TYR A 157 20.82 42.05 -61.20
N SER A 158 19.92 41.94 -62.19
CA SER A 158 18.50 41.69 -61.92
C SER A 158 18.27 40.35 -61.22
N GLU A 159 19.09 39.35 -61.53
CA GLU A 159 18.99 38.01 -60.98
C GLU A 159 19.50 37.92 -59.54
N ALA A 160 20.63 38.56 -59.24
CA ALA A 160 21.12 38.72 -57.87
C ALA A 160 20.10 39.47 -56.99
N LYS A 161 19.44 40.48 -57.55
CA LYS A 161 18.39 41.25 -56.86
C LYS A 161 17.14 40.41 -56.58
N GLU A 162 16.66 39.64 -57.55
CA GLU A 162 15.50 38.77 -57.36
C GLU A 162 15.80 37.58 -56.42
N GLU A 163 17.03 37.06 -56.40
CA GLU A 163 17.43 36.01 -55.46
C GLU A 163 17.45 36.51 -54.01
N ALA A 164 18.00 37.71 -53.77
CA ALA A 164 17.96 38.35 -52.45
C ALA A 164 16.52 38.61 -51.98
N LYS A 165 15.63 39.02 -52.90
CA LYS A 165 14.21 39.26 -52.62
C LYS A 165 13.46 37.95 -52.30
N LYS A 166 13.74 36.86 -53.01
CA LYS A 166 13.16 35.53 -52.72
C LYS A 166 13.58 35.01 -51.35
N GLY A 167 14.86 35.16 -50.99
CA GLY A 167 15.36 34.79 -49.66
C GLY A 167 14.61 35.51 -48.54
N PHE A 168 14.45 36.82 -48.67
CA PHE A 168 13.68 37.63 -47.71
C PHE A 168 12.20 37.22 -47.64
N GLU A 169 11.53 37.02 -48.77
CA GLU A 169 10.10 36.67 -48.77
C GLU A 169 9.85 35.26 -48.20
N ALA A 170 10.76 34.30 -48.43
CA ALA A 170 10.68 32.97 -47.84
C ALA A 170 10.84 33.01 -46.31
N GLU A 171 11.78 33.81 -45.80
CA GLU A 171 11.98 34.00 -44.37
C GLU A 171 10.77 34.70 -43.72
N LYS A 172 10.22 35.72 -44.38
CA LYS A 172 8.98 36.38 -43.96
C LYS A 172 7.79 35.41 -43.85
N ILE A 173 7.58 34.54 -44.85
CA ILE A 173 6.51 33.54 -44.82
C ILE A 173 6.74 32.55 -43.67
N LYS A 174 7.98 32.10 -43.46
CA LYS A 174 8.33 31.21 -42.36
C LYS A 174 8.02 31.83 -41.00
N MET A 175 8.42 33.08 -40.78
CA MET A 175 8.14 33.82 -39.54
C MET A 175 6.63 34.04 -39.34
N GLN A 176 5.88 34.32 -40.41
CA GLN A 176 4.43 34.43 -40.34
C GLN A 176 3.75 33.12 -39.96
N GLN A 177 4.22 32.00 -40.49
CA GLN A 177 3.73 30.67 -40.14
C GLN A 177 4.03 30.33 -38.68
N GLU A 178 5.26 30.60 -38.20
CA GLU A 178 5.64 30.41 -36.81
C GLU A 178 4.79 31.26 -35.85
N ILE A 179 4.50 32.51 -36.21
CA ILE A 179 3.56 33.36 -35.45
C ILE A 179 2.15 32.74 -35.37
N LEU A 180 1.65 32.15 -36.46
CA LEU A 180 0.34 31.51 -36.48
C LEU A 180 0.32 30.24 -35.60
N GLU A 181 1.38 29.44 -35.67
CA GLU A 181 1.55 28.24 -34.84
C GLU A 181 1.64 28.60 -33.35
N LEU A 182 2.45 29.61 -33.00
CA LEU A 182 2.56 30.12 -31.63
C LEU A 182 1.22 30.68 -31.12
N LYS A 183 0.44 31.37 -31.96
CA LYS A 183 -0.92 31.81 -31.60
C LYS A 183 -1.85 30.63 -31.35
N GLY A 184 -1.77 29.58 -32.15
CA GLY A 184 -2.53 28.34 -31.96
C GLY A 184 -2.17 27.64 -30.65
N ALA A 185 -0.87 27.47 -30.38
CA ALA A 185 -0.36 26.88 -29.14
C ALA A 185 -0.76 27.69 -27.91
N LYS A 186 -0.63 29.03 -27.98
CA LYS A 186 -1.08 29.94 -26.92
C LYS A 186 -2.55 29.73 -26.59
N LYS A 187 -3.42 29.67 -27.61
CA LYS A 187 -4.86 29.46 -27.43
C LYS A 187 -5.16 28.12 -26.73
N GLN A 188 -4.46 27.04 -27.11
CA GLN A 188 -4.63 25.74 -26.47
C GLN A 188 -4.22 25.77 -25.00
N VAL A 189 -3.12 26.46 -24.67
CA VAL A 189 -2.67 26.63 -23.27
C VAL A 189 -3.68 27.47 -22.47
N GLU A 190 -4.24 28.53 -23.06
CA GLU A 190 -5.27 29.35 -22.42
C GLU A 190 -6.56 28.56 -22.15
N GLU A 191 -6.99 27.71 -23.10
CA GLU A 191 -8.13 26.80 -22.92
C GLU A 191 -7.87 25.77 -21.82
N ALA A 192 -6.68 25.16 -21.80
CA ALA A 192 -6.29 24.21 -20.75
C ALA A 192 -6.25 24.89 -19.37
N LEU A 193 -5.70 26.10 -19.28
CA LEU A 193 -5.69 26.89 -18.05
C LEU A 193 -7.10 27.20 -17.55
N SER A 194 -8.02 27.55 -18.45
CA SER A 194 -9.43 27.78 -18.10
C SER A 194 -10.08 26.54 -17.49
N VAL A 195 -9.81 25.35 -18.06
CA VAL A 195 -10.30 24.07 -17.54
C VAL A 195 -9.73 23.80 -16.14
N VAL A 196 -8.43 24.00 -15.93
CA VAL A 196 -7.80 23.80 -14.61
C VAL A 196 -8.38 24.76 -13.57
N ILE A 197 -8.54 26.04 -13.90
CA ILE A 197 -9.16 27.04 -13.01
C ILE A 197 -10.58 26.62 -12.62
N GLN A 198 -11.35 26.09 -13.56
CA GLN A 198 -12.72 25.63 -13.28
C GLN A 198 -12.73 24.38 -12.40
N ALA A 199 -11.82 23.43 -12.63
CA ALA A 199 -11.66 22.26 -11.78
C ALA A 199 -11.28 22.63 -10.35
N ASP A 200 -10.38 23.59 -10.16
CA ASP A 200 -10.00 24.11 -8.84
C ASP A 200 -11.17 24.80 -8.12
N LYS A 201 -12.00 25.55 -8.85
CA LYS A 201 -13.23 26.14 -8.28
C LYS A 201 -14.20 25.07 -7.78
N ILE A 202 -14.39 23.99 -8.54
CA ILE A 202 -15.25 22.86 -8.17
C ILE A 202 -14.68 22.17 -6.92
N LYS A 203 -13.38 21.82 -6.95
CA LYS A 203 -12.70 21.19 -5.80
C LYS A 203 -12.78 22.04 -4.54
N ALA A 204 -12.60 23.36 -4.65
CA ALA A 204 -12.76 24.27 -3.53
C ALA A 204 -14.20 24.31 -3.00
N ALA A 205 -15.21 24.17 -3.86
CA ALA A 205 -16.61 24.08 -3.45
C ALA A 205 -16.92 22.75 -2.75
N GLU A 206 -16.38 21.63 -3.25
CA GLU A 206 -16.50 20.31 -2.62
C GLU A 206 -15.88 20.29 -1.23
N ILE A 207 -14.67 20.83 -1.07
CA ILE A 207 -14.00 20.94 0.23
C ILE A 207 -14.86 21.73 1.22
N ARG A 208 -15.47 22.85 0.78
CA ARG A 208 -16.39 23.63 1.62
C ARG A 208 -17.65 22.83 2.00
N SER A 209 -18.23 22.10 1.04
CA SER A 209 -19.41 21.26 1.29
C SER A 209 -19.12 20.16 2.31
N VAL A 210 -18.00 19.45 2.13
CA VAL A 210 -17.53 18.41 3.06
C VAL A 210 -17.26 18.98 4.45
N TYR A 211 -16.66 20.17 4.53
CA TYR A 211 -16.48 20.86 5.82
C TYR A 211 -17.82 21.15 6.50
N HIS A 212 -18.82 21.64 5.76
CA HIS A 212 -20.15 21.88 6.30
C HIS A 212 -20.84 20.59 6.79
N LEU A 213 -20.76 19.51 6.02
CA LEU A 213 -21.31 18.21 6.42
C LEU A 213 -20.65 17.66 7.69
N HIS A 214 -19.32 17.74 7.80
CA HIS A 214 -18.63 17.34 9.02
C HIS A 214 -19.04 18.21 10.22
N GLN A 215 -19.23 19.51 10.02
CA GLN A 215 -19.68 20.41 11.08
C GLN A 215 -21.10 20.06 11.57
N GLU A 216 -21.99 19.67 10.66
CA GLU A 216 -23.33 19.16 10.99
C GLU A 216 -23.27 17.83 11.75
N GLU A 217 -22.40 16.91 11.32
CA GLU A 217 -22.24 15.61 11.97
C GLU A 217 -21.66 15.72 13.38
N ILE A 218 -20.65 16.56 13.57
CA ILE A 218 -20.14 16.90 14.92
C ILE A 218 -21.28 17.44 15.80
N THR A 219 -22.15 18.28 15.23
CA THR A 219 -23.28 18.85 15.97
C THR A 219 -24.34 17.78 16.28
N ARG A 220 -24.55 16.82 15.39
CA ARG A 220 -25.45 15.67 15.57
C ARG A 220 -24.95 14.76 16.69
N ILE A 221 -23.69 14.31 16.60
CA ILE A 221 -23.03 13.47 17.61
C ILE A 221 -23.12 14.12 18.99
N LYS A 222 -22.83 15.42 19.11
CA LYS A 222 -22.98 16.14 20.39
C LYS A 222 -24.39 16.03 20.96
N ARG A 223 -25.41 16.23 20.12
CA ARG A 223 -26.82 16.13 20.56
C ARG A 223 -27.20 14.69 20.93
N ASP A 224 -26.68 13.70 20.22
CA ASP A 224 -26.91 12.28 20.52
C ASP A 224 -26.25 11.89 21.84
N CYS A 225 -24.98 12.26 22.05
CA CYS A 225 -24.28 12.07 23.32
C CYS A 225 -25.02 12.75 24.49
N ASP A 226 -25.47 13.99 24.33
CA ASP A 226 -26.25 14.68 25.37
C ASP A 226 -27.58 13.97 25.68
N ARG A 227 -28.23 13.40 24.66
CA ARG A 227 -29.45 12.60 24.85
C ARG A 227 -29.15 11.30 25.60
N GLU A 228 -28.08 10.61 25.24
CA GLU A 228 -27.68 9.36 25.89
C GLU A 228 -27.23 9.57 27.33
N ILE A 229 -26.49 10.64 27.61
CA ILE A 229 -26.12 11.04 28.99
C ILE A 229 -27.39 11.26 29.81
N ARG A 230 -28.40 11.96 29.29
CA ARG A 230 -29.67 12.16 30.01
C ARG A 230 -30.39 10.84 30.27
N ARG A 231 -30.46 9.94 29.28
CA ARG A 231 -31.08 8.61 29.42
C ARG A 231 -30.38 7.78 30.49
N LEU A 232 -29.05 7.70 30.44
CA LEU A 232 -28.25 6.96 31.44
C LEU A 232 -28.41 7.55 32.84
N MET A 233 -28.47 8.88 32.96
CA MET A 233 -28.72 9.55 34.24
C MET A 233 -30.10 9.22 34.83
N GLU A 234 -31.14 9.11 33.99
CA GLU A 234 -32.47 8.67 34.43
C GLU A 234 -32.48 7.19 34.84
N GLU A 235 -31.77 6.35 34.11
CA GLU A 235 -31.61 4.93 34.40
C GLU A 235 -30.87 4.71 35.74
N ILE A 236 -29.81 5.47 36.01
CA ILE A 236 -29.10 5.46 37.29
C ILE A 236 -30.06 5.85 38.42
N LYS A 237 -30.78 6.96 38.29
CA LYS A 237 -31.77 7.39 39.30
C LYS A 237 -32.85 6.33 39.54
N PHE A 238 -33.27 5.60 38.50
CA PHE A 238 -34.22 4.51 38.64
C PHE A 238 -33.61 3.33 39.40
N LYS A 239 -32.39 2.92 39.06
CA LYS A 239 -31.66 1.85 39.74
C LYS A 239 -31.36 2.20 41.20
N ASP A 240 -30.96 3.44 41.51
CA ASP A 240 -30.74 3.89 42.88
C ASP A 240 -32.00 3.77 43.74
N ARG A 241 -33.18 4.11 43.18
CA ARG A 241 -34.45 3.90 43.87
C ARG A 241 -34.77 2.42 44.08
N ALA A 242 -34.49 1.56 43.10
CA ALA A 242 -34.69 0.13 43.22
C ALA A 242 -33.76 -0.49 44.28
N VAL A 243 -32.49 -0.10 44.29
CA VAL A 243 -31.51 -0.50 45.31
C VAL A 243 -31.99 -0.08 46.70
N TYR A 244 -32.42 1.18 46.87
CA TYR A 244 -32.95 1.66 48.14
C TYR A 244 -34.14 0.82 48.67
N VAL A 245 -35.06 0.41 47.79
CA VAL A 245 -36.19 -0.46 48.16
C VAL A 245 -35.69 -1.84 48.60
N LEU A 246 -34.78 -2.45 47.83
CA LEU A 246 -34.20 -3.76 48.15
C LEU A 246 -33.42 -3.73 49.46
N GLU A 247 -32.65 -2.67 49.73
CA GLU A 247 -31.94 -2.48 51.00
C GLU A 247 -32.91 -2.40 52.19
N LYS A 248 -34.03 -1.69 52.02
CA LYS A 248 -35.07 -1.60 53.05
C LYS A 248 -35.75 -2.95 53.30
N GLU A 249 -36.09 -3.69 52.26
CA GLU A 249 -36.69 -5.03 52.36
C GLU A 249 -35.72 -6.02 53.01
N LEU A 250 -34.45 -5.99 52.61
CA LEU A 250 -33.39 -6.80 53.22
C LEU A 250 -33.21 -6.49 54.71
N GLY A 251 -33.27 -5.21 55.09
CA GLY A 251 -33.24 -4.79 56.51
C GLY A 251 -34.43 -5.31 57.32
N ILE A 252 -35.64 -5.29 56.75
CA ILE A 252 -36.83 -5.88 57.38
C ILE A 252 -36.67 -7.40 57.54
N GLN A 253 -36.19 -8.07 56.49
CA GLN A 253 -35.95 -9.51 56.49
C GLN A 253 -34.89 -9.89 57.53
N ALA A 254 -33.77 -9.15 57.60
CA ALA A 254 -32.74 -9.34 58.62
C ALA A 254 -33.31 -9.20 60.04
N GLY A 255 -34.15 -8.18 60.29
CA GLY A 255 -34.82 -8.00 61.59
C GLY A 255 -35.85 -9.09 61.92
N HIS A 256 -36.50 -9.68 60.91
CA HIS A 256 -37.36 -10.85 61.11
C HIS A 256 -36.54 -12.09 61.47
N THR A 257 -35.45 -12.35 60.74
CA THR A 257 -34.52 -13.46 61.01
C THR A 257 -33.91 -13.35 62.40
N GLN A 258 -33.51 -12.16 62.84
CA GLN A 258 -32.97 -11.95 64.19
C GLN A 258 -34.00 -12.25 65.29
N ARG A 259 -35.28 -11.86 65.09
CA ARG A 259 -36.35 -12.20 66.04
C ARG A 259 -36.58 -13.71 66.14
N LEU A 260 -36.58 -14.41 65.00
CA LEU A 260 -36.67 -15.87 64.99
C LEU A 260 -35.46 -16.52 65.68
N GLN A 261 -34.27 -15.97 65.49
CA GLN A 261 -33.04 -16.44 66.13
C GLN A 261 -33.12 -16.29 67.66
N LEU A 262 -33.58 -15.14 68.17
CA LEU A 262 -33.79 -14.93 69.61
C LEU A 262 -34.87 -15.86 70.19
N GLN A 263 -35.94 -16.13 69.44
CA GLN A 263 -36.94 -17.12 69.86
C GLN A 263 -36.34 -18.52 69.93
N LYS A 264 -35.51 -18.90 68.96
CA LYS A 264 -34.78 -20.17 68.97
C LYS A 264 -33.84 -20.28 70.16
N GLU A 265 -33.04 -19.24 70.43
CA GLU A 265 -32.13 -19.20 71.59
C GLU A 265 -32.89 -19.32 72.91
N ALA A 266 -34.03 -18.63 73.07
CA ALA A 266 -34.88 -18.78 74.24
C ALA A 266 -35.47 -20.20 74.40
N LEU A 267 -35.86 -20.84 73.29
CA LEU A 267 -36.30 -22.25 73.26
C LEU A 267 -35.14 -23.21 73.62
N ASP A 268 -33.95 -22.98 73.07
CA ASP A 268 -32.75 -23.77 73.36
C ASP A 268 -32.35 -23.65 74.84
N GLU A 269 -32.53 -22.47 75.45
CA GLU A 269 -32.27 -22.21 76.88
C GLU A 269 -33.32 -22.88 77.80
N GLN A 270 -34.59 -22.96 77.37
CA GLN A 270 -35.59 -23.77 78.06
C GLN A 270 -35.29 -25.27 77.97
N LEU A 271 -34.78 -25.74 76.83
CA LEU A 271 -34.37 -27.13 76.62
C LEU A 271 -33.11 -27.49 77.41
N SER A 272 -32.16 -26.57 77.57
CA SER A 272 -30.97 -26.78 78.40
C SER A 272 -31.33 -26.85 79.89
N GLN A 273 -32.21 -25.98 80.38
CA GLN A 273 -32.72 -26.04 81.76
C GLN A 273 -33.45 -27.37 82.06
N LEU A 274 -34.24 -27.90 81.12
CA LEU A 274 -34.85 -29.24 81.24
C LEU A 274 -33.80 -30.35 81.32
N ARG A 275 -32.70 -30.25 80.57
CA ARG A 275 -31.59 -31.21 80.60
C ARG A 275 -30.74 -31.09 81.88
N GLU A 276 -30.66 -29.92 82.49
CA GLU A 276 -29.95 -29.68 83.75
C GLU A 276 -30.76 -30.17 84.96
N VAL A 277 -32.09 -30.04 84.94
CA VAL A 277 -32.97 -30.64 85.96
C VAL A 277 -32.87 -32.17 85.98
N ASP A 278 -32.61 -32.80 84.82
CA ASP A 278 -32.43 -34.26 84.70
C ASP A 278 -31.04 -34.77 85.17
N ARG A 279 -30.09 -33.87 85.48
CA ARG A 279 -28.70 -34.21 85.85
C ARG A 279 -28.38 -34.15 87.36
N HIS A 280 -29.35 -33.91 88.24
CA HIS A 280 -29.12 -33.73 89.68
C HIS A 280 -29.61 -34.86 90.61
N LEU A 281 -29.40 -36.15 90.24
CA LEU A 281 -29.45 -37.28 91.18
C LEU A 281 -28.22 -38.24 91.00
N SER A 282 -27.31 -38.28 91.98
CA SER A 282 -26.11 -39.17 92.09
C SER A 282 -26.43 -40.68 92.10
N SER A 283 -25.77 -41.59 91.33
CA SER A 283 -24.51 -42.40 91.52
C SER A 283 -24.48 -43.44 92.69
N PRO A 284 -23.80 -44.65 92.67
CA PRO A 284 -22.67 -45.13 91.81
C PRO A 284 -22.60 -46.64 91.36
N LYS A 285 -21.79 -46.91 90.30
CA LYS A 285 -21.01 -48.12 89.88
C LYS A 285 -21.53 -49.58 90.01
N ARG A 286 -21.60 -50.30 88.86
CA ARG A 286 -21.04 -51.68 88.64
C ARG A 286 -20.78 -51.98 87.14
N GLU A 287 -19.85 -52.90 86.90
CA GLU A 287 -19.01 -53.16 85.71
C GLU A 287 -19.68 -53.83 84.47
N VAL A 288 -19.33 -53.35 83.25
CA VAL A 288 -18.78 -53.99 81.99
C VAL A 288 -19.03 -55.51 81.74
N PRO A 289 -19.23 -56.10 80.49
CA PRO A 289 -18.73 -55.71 79.13
C PRO A 289 -19.69 -55.81 77.89
N HIS A 290 -19.23 -55.18 76.79
CA HIS A 290 -19.45 -55.33 75.31
C HIS A 290 -20.30 -56.50 74.72
N PRO A 291 -20.80 -56.46 73.44
CA PRO A 291 -20.25 -55.78 72.24
C PRO A 291 -21.27 -55.19 71.21
N SER A 292 -20.73 -54.58 70.13
CA SER A 292 -21.21 -54.52 68.72
C SER A 292 -22.69 -54.21 68.38
N GLY A 293 -23.03 -53.34 67.43
CA GLY A 293 -22.20 -52.73 66.40
C GLY A 293 -23.00 -51.88 65.40
N ALA A 294 -22.23 -51.29 64.49
CA ALA A 294 -22.56 -50.88 63.11
C ALA A 294 -23.81 -50.03 62.87
N GLY A 295 -23.56 -48.78 62.43
CA GLY A 295 -24.56 -47.87 61.89
C GLY A 295 -23.91 -46.60 61.38
N ASP A 296 -22.98 -46.77 60.46
CA ASP A 296 -22.21 -45.75 59.75
C ASP A 296 -23.14 -44.73 59.06
N THR A 297 -23.24 -43.53 59.63
CA THR A 297 -23.66 -42.32 58.89
C THR A 297 -22.58 -41.27 59.15
N SER A 298 -21.57 -41.30 58.27
CA SER A 298 -20.48 -40.34 58.24
C SER A 298 -20.98 -38.96 57.79
N ASP A 299 -21.68 -38.25 58.66
CA ASP A 299 -21.74 -36.80 58.56
C ASP A 299 -20.43 -36.24 59.12
N HIS A 300 -19.53 -35.93 58.19
CA HIS A 300 -18.23 -35.32 58.42
C HIS A 300 -18.42 -34.00 59.18
N SER A 301 -18.15 -34.02 60.49
CA SER A 301 -18.06 -32.84 61.33
C SER A 301 -16.78 -32.09 61.01
N GLY A 302 -16.83 -31.26 59.97
CA GLY A 302 -15.76 -30.31 59.66
C GLY A 302 -15.74 -29.17 60.69
N SER A 303 -14.64 -29.06 61.42
CA SER A 303 -14.35 -27.92 62.31
C SER A 303 -14.51 -26.58 61.56
N PRO A 304 -14.93 -25.46 62.19
CA PRO A 304 -15.04 -24.16 61.53
C PRO A 304 -13.73 -23.69 60.84
N GLU A 305 -12.58 -24.17 61.31
CA GLU A 305 -11.27 -23.95 60.69
C GLU A 305 -11.10 -24.72 59.35
N GLN A 306 -11.64 -25.94 59.23
CA GLN A 306 -11.59 -26.72 57.98
C GLN A 306 -12.50 -26.15 56.87
N GLN A 307 -13.63 -25.52 57.22
CA GLN A 307 -14.51 -24.86 56.22
C GLN A 307 -13.89 -23.58 55.64
N LEU A 308 -13.06 -22.87 56.42
CA LEU A 308 -12.28 -21.73 55.92
C LEU A 308 -11.17 -22.22 54.99
N ASP A 309 -10.44 -23.27 55.39
CA ASP A 309 -9.42 -23.91 54.54
C ASP A 309 -10.00 -24.46 53.23
N GLU A 310 -11.21 -25.04 53.24
CA GLU A 310 -11.89 -25.49 52.02
C GLU A 310 -12.34 -24.32 51.11
N ARG A 311 -12.79 -23.20 51.68
CA ARG A 311 -13.13 -22.00 50.90
C ARG A 311 -11.90 -21.36 50.29
N ASP A 312 -10.81 -21.29 51.03
CA ASP A 312 -9.54 -20.77 50.54
C ASP A 312 -8.92 -21.71 49.51
N ALA A 313 -8.99 -23.03 49.71
CA ALA A 313 -8.60 -24.02 48.70
C ALA A 313 -9.41 -23.89 47.40
N ARG A 314 -10.73 -23.67 47.48
CA ARG A 314 -11.57 -23.38 46.30
C ARG A 314 -11.19 -22.07 45.62
N ARG A 315 -10.85 -21.03 46.40
CA ARG A 315 -10.39 -19.74 45.87
C ARG A 315 -9.04 -19.89 45.15
N PHE A 316 -8.11 -20.66 45.71
CA PHE A 316 -6.84 -20.98 45.07
C PHE A 316 -7.03 -21.84 43.82
N GLN A 317 -7.91 -22.84 43.84
CA GLN A 317 -8.24 -23.65 42.65
C GLN A 317 -8.84 -22.79 41.52
N LEU A 318 -9.76 -21.88 41.85
CA LEU A 318 -10.31 -20.92 40.90
C LEU A 318 -9.21 -20.01 40.34
N LYS A 319 -8.27 -19.56 41.18
CA LYS A 319 -7.15 -18.74 40.73
C LYS A 319 -6.17 -19.50 39.84
N ILE A 320 -5.88 -20.76 40.15
CA ILE A 320 -5.07 -21.65 39.31
C ILE A 320 -5.77 -21.89 37.97
N ALA A 321 -7.08 -22.12 37.97
CA ALA A 321 -7.86 -22.29 36.74
C ALA A 321 -7.86 -21.02 35.88
N GLU A 322 -8.01 -19.84 36.50
CA GLU A 322 -7.95 -18.55 35.82
C GLU A 322 -6.56 -18.31 35.21
N LEU A 323 -5.49 -18.52 35.97
CA LEU A 323 -4.11 -18.40 35.48
C LEU A 323 -3.83 -19.42 34.37
N SER A 324 -4.31 -20.67 34.49
CA SER A 324 -4.17 -21.70 33.45
C SER A 324 -4.93 -21.34 32.17
N ALA A 325 -6.06 -20.62 32.28
CA ALA A 325 -6.78 -20.11 31.12
C ALA A 325 -6.05 -18.93 30.46
N ILE A 326 -5.42 -18.07 31.25
CA ILE A 326 -4.58 -16.97 30.74
C ILE A 326 -3.34 -17.52 30.04
N ILE A 327 -2.67 -18.52 30.62
CA ILE A 327 -1.51 -19.19 30.02
C ILE A 327 -1.88 -19.78 28.66
N ARG A 328 -3.00 -20.52 28.57
CA ARG A 328 -3.48 -21.06 27.28
C ARG A 328 -3.75 -19.96 26.25
N LYS A 329 -4.40 -18.86 26.64
CA LYS A 329 -4.62 -17.71 25.74
C LYS A 329 -3.30 -17.09 25.26
N LEU A 330 -2.30 -17.01 26.13
CA LEU A 330 -0.98 -16.50 25.77
C LEU A 330 -0.21 -17.48 24.87
N GLU A 331 -0.34 -18.79 25.09
CA GLU A 331 0.23 -19.82 24.22
C GLU A 331 -0.39 -19.77 22.81
N ASP A 332 -1.72 -19.67 22.71
CA ASP A 332 -2.44 -19.51 21.45
C ASP A 332 -2.01 -18.22 20.72
N ARG A 333 -1.89 -17.10 21.46
CA ARG A 333 -1.37 -15.84 20.92
C ARG A 333 0.06 -16.00 20.39
N ASN A 334 0.91 -16.73 21.10
CA ASN A 334 2.31 -16.93 20.73
C ASN A 334 2.46 -17.87 19.53
N ALA A 335 1.57 -18.86 19.39
CA ALA A 335 1.47 -19.70 18.21
C ALA A 335 1.11 -18.88 16.97
N LEU A 336 0.09 -18.01 17.07
CA LEU A 336 -0.31 -17.10 15.99
C LEU A 336 0.82 -16.13 15.60
N LEU A 337 1.50 -15.53 16.58
CA LEU A 337 2.65 -14.66 16.31
C LEU A 337 3.80 -15.41 15.62
N SER A 338 4.01 -16.68 15.94
CA SER A 338 5.01 -17.53 15.30
C SER A 338 4.62 -17.86 13.84
N GLU A 339 3.34 -18.09 13.58
CA GLU A 339 2.81 -18.28 12.24
C GLU A 339 2.93 -17.01 11.40
N GLU A 340 2.55 -15.85 11.95
CA GLU A 340 2.72 -14.53 11.30
C GLU A 340 4.19 -14.26 10.96
N ARG A 341 5.11 -14.53 11.89
CA ARG A 341 6.56 -14.39 11.67
C ARG A 341 7.08 -15.29 10.56
N ASN A 342 6.57 -16.52 10.46
CA ASN A 342 6.94 -17.45 9.39
C ASN A 342 6.37 -17.03 8.03
N GLU A 343 5.15 -16.52 7.98
CA GLU A 343 4.53 -16.00 6.76
C GLU A 343 5.24 -14.72 6.26
N LEU A 344 5.64 -13.83 7.18
CA LEU A 344 6.45 -12.67 6.83
C LEU A 344 7.82 -13.07 6.26
N LEU A 345 8.48 -14.07 6.85
CA LEU A 345 9.72 -14.63 6.31
C LEU A 345 9.54 -15.21 4.90
N LYS A 346 8.40 -15.86 4.65
CA LYS A 346 8.07 -16.40 3.32
C LYS A 346 7.87 -15.27 2.30
N ARG A 347 7.12 -14.21 2.66
CA ARG A 347 6.94 -13.03 1.79
C ARG A 347 8.25 -12.33 1.48
N VAL A 348 9.16 -12.22 2.44
CA VAL A 348 10.50 -11.66 2.22
C VAL A 348 11.27 -12.49 1.19
N ARG A 349 11.28 -13.82 1.32
CA ARG A 349 11.95 -14.70 0.34
C ARG A 349 11.32 -14.62 -1.05
N GLU A 350 10.00 -14.51 -1.14
CA GLU A 350 9.28 -14.32 -2.40
C GLU A 350 9.61 -12.98 -3.06
N ALA A 351 9.68 -11.90 -2.29
CA ALA A 351 10.08 -10.58 -2.77
C ALA A 351 11.55 -10.56 -3.24
N GLU A 352 12.47 -11.20 -2.49
CA GLU A 352 13.86 -11.37 -2.89
C GLU A 352 14.00 -12.17 -4.19
N SER A 353 13.20 -13.24 -4.35
CA SER A 353 13.15 -14.04 -5.57
C SER A 353 12.68 -13.22 -6.78
N GLN A 354 11.69 -12.34 -6.60
CA GLN A 354 11.21 -11.43 -7.64
C GLN A 354 12.21 -10.31 -7.99
N TYR A 355 12.99 -9.82 -7.01
CA TYR A 355 13.96 -8.74 -7.22
C TYR A 355 15.23 -9.21 -7.97
N LYS A 356 15.68 -10.44 -7.74
CA LYS A 356 16.89 -11.02 -8.35
C LYS A 356 16.94 -10.92 -9.89
N PRO A 357 15.92 -11.33 -10.67
CA PRO A 357 15.94 -11.21 -12.13
C PRO A 357 15.93 -9.75 -12.62
N LEU A 358 15.33 -8.82 -11.85
CA LEU A 358 15.35 -7.39 -12.17
C LEU A 358 16.76 -6.82 -11.98
N LEU A 359 17.45 -7.22 -10.91
CA LEU A 359 18.84 -6.85 -10.63
C LEU A 359 19.78 -7.35 -11.74
N ASP A 360 19.59 -8.59 -12.20
CA ASP A 360 20.35 -9.17 -13.31
C ASP A 360 20.03 -8.52 -14.66
N LYS A 361 18.78 -8.10 -14.87
CA LYS A 361 18.38 -7.31 -16.06
C LYS A 361 19.01 -5.92 -16.02
N ASN A 362 19.03 -5.27 -14.86
CA ASN A 362 19.64 -3.95 -14.67
C ASN A 362 21.17 -4.00 -14.89
N LYS A 363 21.86 -5.03 -14.37
CA LYS A 363 23.29 -5.27 -14.66
C LYS A 363 23.56 -5.44 -16.17
N ARG A 364 22.70 -6.18 -16.88
CA ARG A 364 22.82 -6.34 -18.34
C ARG A 364 22.58 -5.05 -19.11
N LEU A 365 21.60 -4.25 -18.70
CA LEU A 365 21.33 -2.94 -19.30
C LEU A 365 22.46 -1.95 -19.04
N SER A 366 23.04 -1.96 -17.84
CA SER A 366 24.20 -1.13 -17.50
C SER A 366 25.40 -1.42 -18.42
N ARG A 367 25.72 -2.70 -18.64
CA ARG A 367 26.78 -3.10 -19.60
C ARG A 367 26.48 -2.64 -21.02
N LYS A 368 25.23 -2.78 -21.49
CA LYS A 368 24.82 -2.25 -22.80
C LYS A 368 24.94 -0.73 -22.89
N ASN A 369 24.62 0.00 -21.82
CA ASN A 369 24.80 1.45 -21.77
C ASN A 369 26.28 1.85 -21.82
N GLU A 370 27.16 1.10 -21.15
CA GLU A 370 28.61 1.30 -21.25
C GLU A 370 29.09 1.08 -22.70
N ASP A 371 28.67 0.00 -23.35
CA ASP A 371 29.00 -0.30 -24.76
C ASP A 371 28.52 0.79 -25.74
N LEU A 372 27.28 1.27 -25.54
CA LEU A 372 26.71 2.37 -26.33
C LEU A 372 27.48 3.67 -26.08
N SER A 373 27.83 3.97 -24.83
CA SER A 373 28.64 5.14 -24.47
C SER A 373 30.05 5.08 -25.07
N HIS A 374 30.66 3.90 -25.14
CA HIS A 374 31.93 3.69 -25.84
C HIS A 374 31.79 3.87 -27.35
N THR A 375 30.66 3.47 -27.93
CA THR A 375 30.38 3.64 -29.37
C THR A 375 30.10 5.09 -29.74
N LEU A 376 29.34 5.81 -28.90
CA LEU A 376 29.12 7.26 -29.01
C LEU A 376 30.44 8.02 -28.98
N ARG A 377 31.30 7.77 -27.98
CA ARG A 377 32.63 8.40 -27.89
C ARG A 377 33.49 8.14 -29.13
N ARG A 378 33.43 6.92 -29.69
CA ARG A 378 34.12 6.61 -30.96
C ARG A 378 33.57 7.40 -32.14
N MET A 379 32.25 7.56 -32.23
CA MET A 379 31.60 8.34 -33.28
C MET A 379 31.90 9.84 -33.14
N GLU A 380 31.85 10.38 -31.93
CA GLU A 380 32.25 11.75 -31.62
C GLU A 380 33.71 12.04 -32.02
N ASN A 381 34.63 11.12 -31.71
CA ASN A 381 36.03 11.27 -32.11
C ASN A 381 36.21 11.24 -33.64
N LYS A 382 35.44 10.41 -34.37
CA LYS A 382 35.43 10.43 -35.84
C LYS A 382 34.88 11.75 -36.39
N LEU A 383 33.85 12.31 -35.75
CA LEU A 383 33.25 13.59 -36.11
C LEU A 383 34.23 14.75 -35.87
N LYS A 384 34.89 14.77 -34.71
CA LYS A 384 35.96 15.72 -34.38
C LYS A 384 37.13 15.64 -35.38
N PHE A 385 37.51 14.43 -35.80
CA PHE A 385 38.54 14.26 -36.85
C PHE A 385 38.09 14.82 -38.21
N ARG A 386 36.84 14.56 -38.65
CA ARG A 386 36.28 15.17 -39.88
C ARG A 386 36.18 16.69 -39.79
N GLN A 387 35.90 17.24 -38.62
CA GLN A 387 35.84 18.68 -38.39
C GLN A 387 37.23 19.32 -38.46
N ARG A 388 38.26 18.70 -37.86
CA ARG A 388 39.67 19.11 -38.02
C ARG A 388 40.15 19.06 -39.47
N VAL A 389 39.79 18.02 -40.22
CA VAL A 389 40.10 17.91 -41.67
C VAL A 389 39.38 18.98 -42.50
N ARG A 390 38.17 19.39 -42.12
CA ARG A 390 37.46 20.54 -42.72
C ARG A 390 38.08 21.89 -42.37
N THR A 391 38.76 22.01 -41.23
CA THR A 391 39.38 23.27 -40.79
C THR A 391 40.66 23.58 -41.59
N ILE A 392 41.35 22.55 -42.11
CA ILE A 392 42.57 22.67 -42.93
C ILE A 392 42.27 23.09 -44.39
N ARG A 393 40.99 23.09 -44.81
CA ARG A 393 40.55 23.58 -46.12
C ARG A 393 39.46 24.65 -45.97
N ARG A 394 39.84 25.88 -45.67
CA ARG A 394 39.00 27.07 -45.91
C ARG A 394 39.85 28.20 -46.54
N PRO A 395 39.42 28.79 -47.67
CA PRO A 395 39.99 30.03 -48.19
C PRO A 395 39.47 31.25 -47.42
N SER A 396 40.31 32.27 -47.41
CA SER A 396 40.33 33.47 -46.57
C SER A 396 39.35 34.58 -46.99
N SER A 397 38.04 34.34 -47.09
CA SER A 397 37.09 35.41 -47.50
C SER A 397 35.71 35.39 -46.82
N LEU A 398 35.59 34.88 -45.59
CA LEU A 398 34.29 34.70 -44.91
C LEU A 398 34.11 35.56 -43.64
N ASN A 399 34.91 36.61 -43.45
CA ASN A 399 34.81 37.48 -42.26
C ASN A 399 33.57 38.39 -42.26
N ASP A 400 33.00 38.73 -43.42
CA ASP A 400 31.90 39.72 -43.49
C ASP A 400 30.52 39.13 -43.14
N LEU A 401 30.39 37.80 -43.10
CA LEU A 401 29.17 37.10 -42.67
C LEU A 401 29.16 36.79 -41.16
N ASP A 402 30.34 36.69 -40.53
CA ASP A 402 30.49 36.44 -39.09
C ASP A 402 30.02 37.66 -38.27
N GLN A 403 30.39 38.88 -38.67
CA GLN A 403 29.96 40.11 -37.96
C GLN A 403 28.43 40.28 -37.94
N ASN A 404 27.75 39.95 -39.05
CA ASN A 404 26.29 40.01 -39.13
C ASN A 404 25.59 38.91 -38.31
N GLN A 405 26.29 37.82 -38.02
CA GLN A 405 25.79 36.74 -37.18
C GLN A 405 26.05 37.05 -35.70
N ASP A 406 27.22 37.59 -35.39
CA ASP A 406 27.60 38.07 -34.06
C ASP A 406 26.68 39.23 -33.61
N GLU A 407 26.33 40.17 -34.49
CA GLU A 407 25.36 41.24 -34.17
C GLU A 407 23.96 40.67 -33.84
N ARG A 408 23.50 39.64 -34.56
CA ARG A 408 22.22 38.97 -34.27
C ARG A 408 22.27 38.16 -32.97
N GLU A 409 23.40 37.54 -32.67
CA GLU A 409 23.62 36.84 -31.40
C GLU A 409 23.67 37.82 -30.22
N VAL A 410 24.29 38.99 -30.39
CA VAL A 410 24.29 40.07 -29.38
C VAL A 410 22.88 40.61 -29.14
N ASP A 411 22.08 40.82 -30.21
CA ASP A 411 20.70 41.28 -30.06
C ASP A 411 19.80 40.21 -29.41
N PHE A 412 20.02 38.93 -29.73
CA PHE A 412 19.34 37.82 -29.06
C PHE A 412 19.69 37.75 -27.56
N LEU A 413 20.97 37.90 -27.22
CA LEU A 413 21.45 37.92 -25.82
C LEU A 413 20.91 39.15 -25.07
N ARG A 414 20.83 40.32 -25.71
CA ARG A 414 20.21 41.52 -25.12
C ARG A 414 18.73 41.30 -24.82
N LEU A 415 18.01 40.64 -25.73
CA LEU A 415 16.60 40.31 -25.52
C LEU A 415 16.42 39.28 -24.39
N GLN A 416 17.30 38.28 -24.32
CA GLN A 416 17.30 37.29 -23.23
C GLN A 416 17.62 37.93 -21.87
N ILE A 417 18.56 38.88 -21.81
CA ILE A 417 18.86 39.64 -20.59
C ILE A 417 17.66 40.51 -20.19
N MET A 418 17.00 41.17 -21.15
CA MET A 418 15.79 41.95 -20.89
C MET A 418 14.65 41.09 -20.34
N GLU A 419 14.47 39.89 -20.89
CA GLU A 419 13.47 38.93 -20.44
C GLU A 419 13.80 38.37 -19.04
N GLN A 420 15.06 38.05 -18.78
CA GLN A 420 15.52 37.67 -17.44
C GLN A 420 15.33 38.81 -16.43
N GLN A 421 15.59 40.06 -16.82
CA GLN A 421 15.37 41.23 -15.96
C GLN A 421 13.86 41.42 -15.66
N ASN A 422 12.99 41.24 -16.65
CA ASN A 422 11.54 41.28 -16.42
C ASN A 422 11.07 40.19 -15.46
N ILE A 423 11.60 38.97 -15.57
CA ILE A 423 11.30 37.86 -14.64
C ILE A 423 11.79 38.21 -13.22
N ILE A 424 12.99 38.79 -13.09
CA ILE A 424 13.52 39.23 -11.79
C ILE A 424 12.62 40.32 -11.18
N ASP A 425 12.14 41.28 -11.97
CA ASP A 425 11.27 42.35 -11.51
C ASP A 425 9.89 41.82 -11.10
N GLU A 426 9.33 40.85 -11.83
CA GLU A 426 8.09 40.16 -11.46
C GLU A 426 8.25 39.35 -10.17
N LEU A 427 9.32 38.57 -10.04
CA LEU A 427 9.62 37.81 -8.82
C LEU A 427 9.80 38.75 -7.62
N SER A 428 10.44 39.90 -7.82
CA SER A 428 10.63 40.92 -6.78
C SER A 428 9.29 41.50 -6.31
N LYS A 429 8.39 41.85 -7.24
CA LYS A 429 7.01 42.30 -6.91
C LYS A 429 6.21 41.21 -6.20
N THR A 430 6.38 39.96 -6.61
CA THR A 430 5.70 38.80 -6.01
C THR A 430 6.18 38.58 -4.57
N LEU A 431 7.49 38.71 -4.32
CA LEU A 431 8.08 38.60 -2.99
C LEU A 431 7.65 39.76 -2.07
N GLU A 432 7.56 40.97 -2.60
CA GLU A 432 7.04 42.13 -1.87
C GLU A 432 5.57 41.90 -1.46
N THR A 433 4.74 41.43 -2.40
CA THR A 433 3.34 41.08 -2.15
C THR A 433 3.21 39.96 -1.12
N ALA A 434 4.04 38.92 -1.21
CA ALA A 434 4.10 37.84 -0.22
C ALA A 434 4.53 38.35 1.17
N GLY A 435 5.45 39.32 1.23
CA GLY A 435 5.83 40.03 2.45
C GLY A 435 4.67 40.79 3.09
N TYR A 436 3.87 41.50 2.28
CA TYR A 436 2.64 42.16 2.75
C TYR A 436 1.62 41.14 3.28
N VAL A 437 1.38 40.05 2.56
CA VAL A 437 0.46 38.98 2.99
C VAL A 437 0.94 38.33 4.29
N LYS A 438 2.25 38.08 4.44
CA LYS A 438 2.84 37.56 5.69
C LYS A 438 2.63 38.53 6.86
N SER A 439 2.84 39.83 6.66
CA SER A 439 2.61 40.86 7.68
C SER A 439 1.13 40.94 8.10
N VAL A 440 0.20 40.80 7.14
CA VAL A 440 -1.24 40.73 7.42
C VAL A 440 -1.58 39.48 8.25
N ILE A 441 -1.06 38.31 7.87
CA ILE A 441 -1.28 37.05 8.59
C ILE A 441 -0.71 37.11 10.01
N GLU A 442 0.48 37.67 10.20
CA GLU A 442 1.11 37.86 11.52
C GLU A 442 0.30 38.82 12.41
N ARG A 443 -0.17 39.95 11.85
CA ARG A 443 -1.06 40.88 12.53
C ARG A 443 -2.38 40.21 12.96
N ASP A 444 -2.93 39.38 12.09
CA ASP A 444 -4.19 38.66 12.33
C ASP A 444 -4.03 37.52 13.37
N LYS A 445 -2.89 36.83 13.38
CA LYS A 445 -2.49 35.90 14.45
C LYS A 445 -2.32 36.62 15.80
N LEU A 446 -1.72 37.81 15.83
CA LEU A 446 -1.57 38.61 17.06
C LEU A 446 -2.93 39.04 17.63
N LEU A 447 -3.89 39.40 16.77
CA LEU A 447 -5.25 39.74 17.17
C LEU A 447 -6.00 38.52 17.74
N ARG A 448 -5.80 37.32 17.16
CA ARG A 448 -6.33 36.06 17.71
C ARG A 448 -5.75 35.74 19.10
N TYR A 449 -4.43 35.91 19.30
CA TYR A 449 -3.79 35.75 20.61
C TYR A 449 -4.29 36.77 21.65
N LYS A 450 -4.50 38.04 21.26
CA LYS A 450 -5.12 39.06 22.12
C LYS A 450 -6.58 38.73 22.48
N LYS A 451 -7.35 38.12 21.57
CA LYS A 451 -8.73 37.66 21.85
C LYS A 451 -8.77 36.43 22.77
N GLN A 452 -7.79 35.52 22.71
CA GLN A 452 -7.70 34.39 23.63
C GLN A 452 -7.28 34.79 25.05
N ARG A 453 -6.38 35.77 25.23
CA ARG A 453 -5.98 36.25 26.57
C ARG A 453 -7.12 36.93 27.35
N LYS A 454 -8.17 37.45 26.70
CA LYS A 454 -9.34 38.03 27.39
C LYS A 454 -10.31 36.98 27.98
N LYS A 455 -10.12 35.68 27.73
CA LYS A 455 -10.99 34.60 28.25
C LYS A 455 -10.44 33.82 29.44
N PHE A 456 -9.24 34.14 29.94
CA PHE A 456 -8.60 33.44 31.08
C PHE A 456 -8.28 34.35 32.26
N ALA A 457 -9.22 35.22 32.64
CA ALA A 457 -9.12 35.99 33.87
C ALA A 457 -10.37 35.73 34.72
N LYS A 458 -10.28 34.70 35.58
CA LYS A 458 -10.92 34.52 36.91
C LYS A 458 -11.02 33.02 37.24
N PHE A 459 -10.26 32.54 38.22
CA PHE A 459 -10.72 31.79 39.41
C PHE A 459 -9.50 31.54 40.34
N PRO A 460 -9.67 31.50 41.68
CA PRO A 460 -8.59 31.58 42.66
C PRO A 460 -8.11 30.19 43.15
N LYS A 461 -6.87 30.14 43.64
CA LYS A 461 -6.23 28.98 44.29
C LYS A 461 -6.60 28.88 45.77
N LYS A 462 -6.67 27.65 46.32
CA LYS A 462 -6.30 27.26 47.71
C LYS A 462 -6.31 25.70 47.88
N PRO A 463 -5.76 25.10 48.96
CA PRO A 463 -4.56 24.26 48.89
C PRO A 463 -4.72 22.79 49.34
N VAL A 464 -3.59 22.07 49.25
CA VAL A 464 -3.26 20.68 49.62
C VAL A 464 -3.57 20.30 51.08
N VAL A 465 -3.94 19.02 51.32
CA VAL A 465 -3.59 18.24 52.52
C VAL A 465 -3.34 16.78 52.14
N GLU A 466 -2.18 16.24 52.56
CA GLU A 466 -1.75 14.82 52.55
C GLU A 466 -2.27 14.06 53.78
N THR A 467 -2.45 12.74 53.67
CA THR A 467 -2.04 11.68 54.63
C THR A 467 -2.52 10.33 54.07
N PHE A 468 -1.99 9.14 54.37
CA PHE A 468 -0.68 8.52 54.67
C PHE A 468 -1.00 7.01 54.88
N PHE A 469 0.02 6.13 54.94
CA PHE A 469 0.05 4.66 55.16
C PHE A 469 -0.20 3.76 53.93
N GLY A 470 0.74 2.94 53.43
CA GLY A 470 1.85 2.17 54.06
C GLY A 470 1.45 0.68 54.05
N TYR A 471 2.20 -0.34 53.62
CA TYR A 471 3.63 -0.67 53.70
C TYR A 471 3.98 -1.81 52.69
N ASP A 472 5.18 -1.72 52.08
CA ASP A 472 6.29 -2.70 51.91
C ASP A 472 6.02 -4.20 51.67
N GLU A 473 6.65 -4.84 50.66
CA GLU A 473 8.08 -5.25 50.59
C GLU A 473 8.46 -6.22 51.74
N GLU A 474 9.10 -7.37 51.57
CA GLU A 474 9.98 -7.89 50.53
C GLU A 474 10.27 -9.39 50.82
N ALA A 475 10.82 -10.07 49.80
CA ALA A 475 11.92 -11.04 49.89
C ALA A 475 11.74 -12.54 50.25
N SER A 476 12.67 -13.29 49.62
CA SER A 476 13.32 -14.55 50.02
C SER A 476 12.76 -15.84 49.38
N LEU A 477 13.41 -16.40 48.34
CA LEU A 477 14.49 -17.43 48.40
C LEU A 477 14.00 -18.70 49.14
N GLU A 478 14.04 -19.93 48.62
CA GLU A 478 15.17 -20.65 47.99
C GLU A 478 14.72 -22.09 47.63
N SER A 479 15.56 -22.80 46.88
CA SER A 479 15.80 -24.26 46.96
C SER A 479 14.99 -25.26 46.11
N ASP A 480 15.60 -25.58 44.96
CA ASP A 480 16.06 -26.89 44.49
C ASP A 480 15.13 -28.12 44.45
N GLY A 481 15.10 -28.77 43.27
CA GLY A 481 15.42 -30.20 43.24
C GLY A 481 14.41 -31.17 42.63
N SER A 482 14.64 -31.45 41.34
CA SER A 482 14.68 -32.80 40.75
C SER A 482 13.48 -33.36 39.98
N SER A 483 13.89 -34.13 38.97
CA SER A 483 13.23 -34.61 37.76
C SER A 483 12.66 -36.04 37.86
N ILE A 484 11.97 -36.45 36.77
CA ILE A 484 11.89 -37.84 36.21
C ILE A 484 10.90 -38.79 36.92
N SER A 485 10.25 -39.82 36.34
CA SER A 485 9.81 -40.24 34.99
C SER A 485 9.14 -41.63 35.14
N TYR A 486 8.29 -42.02 34.17
CA TYR A 486 7.82 -43.37 33.77
C TYR A 486 6.74 -44.15 34.57
N GLN A 487 5.66 -44.42 33.82
CA GLN A 487 5.05 -45.72 33.48
C GLN A 487 5.14 -46.97 34.41
N THR A 488 3.95 -47.58 34.51
CA THR A 488 3.58 -49.02 34.42
C THR A 488 3.48 -49.93 35.65
N ASP A 489 2.24 -50.48 35.75
CA ASP A 489 1.83 -51.89 35.92
C ASP A 489 2.02 -52.68 37.22
N ARG A 490 0.86 -53.26 37.62
CA ARG A 490 0.60 -54.59 38.23
C ARG A 490 1.16 -54.81 39.66
N THR A 491 0.51 -55.53 40.58
CA THR A 491 -0.11 -56.86 40.44
C THR A 491 -0.94 -57.19 41.70
N ASP A 492 -1.96 -58.02 41.46
CA ASP A 492 -2.75 -58.92 42.30
C ASP A 492 -2.29 -59.32 43.72
N GLN A 493 -3.30 -59.59 44.56
CA GLN A 493 -3.35 -60.77 45.43
C GLN A 493 -4.79 -61.13 45.84
N THR A 494 -5.31 -62.24 45.30
CA THR A 494 -6.33 -63.15 45.89
C THR A 494 -5.61 -64.07 46.91
N PRO A 495 -6.24 -64.76 47.92
CA PRO A 495 -7.41 -65.68 47.83
C PRO A 495 -8.38 -65.58 49.05
N CYS A 496 -9.58 -66.17 49.15
CA CYS A 496 -9.94 -67.60 49.15
C CYS A 496 -11.46 -67.77 48.96
N THR A 497 -11.88 -68.87 48.31
CA THR A 497 -13.24 -69.43 48.35
C THR A 497 -13.47 -70.24 49.64
N PRO A 498 -14.72 -70.46 50.07
CA PRO A 498 -15.41 -71.69 49.67
C PRO A 498 -16.90 -71.50 49.29
N ASP A 499 -17.35 -72.44 48.46
CA ASP A 499 -18.71 -72.68 48.01
C ASP A 499 -19.73 -72.76 49.14
N ASP A 500 -20.97 -72.29 48.90
CA ASP A 500 -22.21 -72.99 49.27
C ASP A 500 -23.44 -72.32 48.64
N ASP A 501 -24.23 -73.16 47.97
CA ASP A 501 -25.47 -72.87 47.23
C ASP A 501 -26.56 -72.20 48.10
N LEU A 502 -26.90 -70.94 47.84
CA LEU A 502 -28.19 -70.32 48.25
C LEU A 502 -28.67 -69.28 47.21
N GLU A 503 -28.66 -69.70 45.96
CA GLU A 503 -29.03 -68.92 44.78
C GLU A 503 -30.55 -69.02 44.48
N GLU A 504 -31.42 -68.47 45.34
CA GLU A 504 -32.84 -68.25 44.92
C GLU A 504 -33.66 -67.20 45.68
N GLY A 505 -33.23 -66.72 46.86
CA GLY A 505 -33.92 -65.66 47.61
C GLY A 505 -33.39 -64.24 47.37
N MET A 506 -32.07 -64.10 47.24
CA MET A 506 -31.36 -62.81 47.14
C MET A 506 -31.57 -62.11 45.78
N ALA A 507 -31.77 -62.88 44.71
CA ALA A 507 -31.98 -62.33 43.37
C ALA A 507 -33.30 -61.56 43.23
N LYS A 508 -34.32 -61.89 44.04
CA LYS A 508 -35.61 -61.17 44.04
C LYS A 508 -35.53 -59.83 44.77
N GLU A 509 -34.86 -59.77 45.91
CA GLU A 509 -34.64 -58.50 46.62
C GLU A 509 -33.67 -57.59 45.87
N GLU A 510 -32.61 -58.14 45.25
CA GLU A 510 -31.69 -57.35 44.44
C GLU A 510 -32.36 -56.80 43.17
N THR A 511 -33.22 -57.58 42.52
CA THR A 511 -33.99 -57.09 41.36
C THR A 511 -35.04 -56.06 41.77
N GLU A 512 -35.64 -56.17 42.95
CA GLU A 512 -36.58 -55.18 43.47
C GLU A 512 -35.89 -53.86 43.90
N LEU A 513 -34.68 -53.94 44.48
CA LEU A 513 -33.82 -52.79 44.76
C LEU A 513 -33.35 -52.10 43.48
N ARG A 514 -32.89 -52.87 42.48
CA ARG A 514 -32.55 -52.34 41.14
C ARG A 514 -33.74 -51.72 40.45
N PHE A 515 -34.94 -52.28 40.61
CA PHE A 515 -36.16 -51.68 40.06
C PHE A 515 -36.52 -50.36 40.76
N ARG A 516 -36.38 -50.27 42.08
CA ARG A 516 -36.54 -49.00 42.81
C ARG A 516 -35.50 -47.96 42.40
N GLN A 517 -34.23 -48.35 42.29
CA GLN A 517 -33.15 -47.46 41.81
C GLN A 517 -33.41 -47.00 40.38
N LEU A 518 -33.75 -47.90 39.47
CA LEU A 518 -34.07 -47.57 38.09
C LEU A 518 -35.30 -46.66 38.00
N THR A 519 -36.28 -46.82 38.88
CA THR A 519 -37.45 -45.92 38.95
C THR A 519 -37.05 -44.54 39.46
N MET A 520 -36.17 -44.46 40.46
CA MET A 520 -35.64 -43.19 40.94
C MET A 520 -34.77 -42.49 39.88
N GLU A 521 -33.92 -43.23 39.17
CA GLU A 521 -33.12 -42.74 38.07
C GLU A 521 -33.98 -42.32 36.88
N TYR A 522 -35.05 -43.07 36.58
CA TYR A 522 -36.01 -42.70 35.54
C TYR A 522 -36.75 -41.41 35.89
N GLN A 523 -37.16 -41.23 37.15
CA GLN A 523 -37.77 -39.97 37.61
C GLN A 523 -36.77 -38.82 37.69
N ALA A 524 -35.51 -39.09 38.03
CA ALA A 524 -34.43 -38.10 38.00
C ALA A 524 -34.11 -37.69 36.55
N LEU A 525 -34.14 -38.65 35.63
CA LEU A 525 -33.95 -38.41 34.20
C LEU A 525 -35.15 -37.69 33.60
N GLN A 526 -36.39 -38.02 33.98
CA GLN A 526 -37.57 -37.26 33.57
C GLN A 526 -37.54 -35.83 34.12
N ARG A 527 -37.11 -35.62 35.37
CA ARG A 527 -36.90 -34.28 35.93
C ARG A 527 -35.76 -33.54 35.23
N ALA A 528 -34.64 -34.21 34.93
CA ALA A 528 -33.54 -33.63 34.17
C ALA A 528 -33.93 -33.32 32.73
N TYR A 529 -34.75 -34.17 32.10
CA TYR A 529 -35.30 -33.95 30.76
C TYR A 529 -36.33 -32.82 30.78
N ALA A 530 -37.15 -32.70 31.82
CA ALA A 530 -38.05 -31.57 32.01
C ALA A 530 -37.29 -30.26 32.25
N LEU A 531 -36.20 -30.26 33.03
CA LEU A 531 -35.32 -29.11 33.23
C LEU A 531 -34.52 -28.75 31.97
N LEU A 532 -34.07 -29.76 31.22
CA LEU A 532 -33.48 -29.56 29.89
C LEU A 532 -34.51 -29.04 28.91
N GLN A 533 -35.75 -29.51 28.95
CA GLN A 533 -36.83 -29.01 28.12
C GLN A 533 -37.35 -27.65 28.59
N GLU A 534 -37.11 -27.25 29.84
CA GLU A 534 -37.33 -25.89 30.33
C GLU A 534 -36.16 -24.97 29.92
N GLN A 535 -34.92 -25.49 29.84
CA GLN A 535 -33.75 -24.80 29.28
C GLN A 535 -33.74 -24.74 27.74
N VAL A 536 -34.37 -25.68 27.06
CA VAL A 536 -34.38 -25.84 25.59
C VAL A 536 -35.76 -25.49 25.00
N GLY A 537 -36.82 -25.42 25.83
CA GLY A 537 -38.22 -25.19 25.45
C GLY A 537 -38.79 -23.85 25.92
N GLY A 538 -37.92 -22.87 26.17
CA GLY A 538 -38.17 -21.53 25.67
C GLY A 538 -37.35 -21.41 24.40
N THR A 539 -37.94 -20.94 23.30
CA THR A 539 -37.28 -20.45 22.09
C THR A 539 -35.76 -20.33 22.25
N LEU A 540 -34.94 -20.96 21.39
CA LEU A 540 -33.69 -20.30 20.97
C LEU A 540 -34.07 -18.84 20.84
N ASP A 541 -33.64 -18.01 21.79
CA ASP A 541 -34.20 -16.68 21.98
C ASP A 541 -33.80 -15.97 20.70
N ALA A 542 -34.71 -15.97 19.73
CA ALA A 542 -34.40 -15.62 18.35
C ALA A 542 -33.91 -14.18 18.37
N GLU A 543 -34.35 -13.39 19.35
CA GLU A 543 -33.82 -12.07 19.65
C GLU A 543 -32.39 -12.10 20.21
N ARG A 544 -31.99 -13.02 21.08
CA ARG A 544 -30.57 -13.18 21.51
C ARG A 544 -29.67 -13.65 20.38
N GLU A 545 -30.11 -14.62 19.57
CA GLU A 545 -29.30 -15.13 18.46
C GLU A 545 -29.19 -14.07 17.33
N VAL A 546 -30.29 -13.36 17.05
CA VAL A 546 -30.28 -12.17 16.17
C VAL A 546 -29.41 -11.07 16.76
N LYS A 547 -29.50 -10.74 18.06
CA LYS A 547 -28.61 -9.76 18.70
C LYS A 547 -27.15 -10.17 18.62
N THR A 548 -26.83 -11.43 18.83
CA THR A 548 -25.44 -11.94 18.73
C THR A 548 -24.95 -11.83 17.29
N ARG A 549 -25.80 -12.16 16.31
CA ARG A 549 -25.49 -12.02 14.89
C ARG A 549 -25.34 -10.57 14.45
N GLU A 550 -26.21 -9.67 14.92
CA GLU A 550 -26.12 -8.22 14.70
C GLU A 550 -24.85 -7.63 15.34
N GLN A 551 -24.50 -8.10 16.53
CA GLN A 551 -23.30 -7.66 17.26
C GLN A 551 -22.01 -8.11 16.55
N LEU A 552 -21.96 -9.36 16.08
CA LEU A 552 -20.88 -9.87 15.22
C LEU A 552 -20.83 -9.15 13.88
N GLN A 553 -21.98 -8.83 13.29
CA GLN A 553 -22.05 -8.08 12.03
C GLN A 553 -21.57 -6.63 12.19
N ALA A 554 -21.87 -6.00 13.33
CA ALA A 554 -21.34 -4.69 13.69
C ALA A 554 -19.83 -4.73 13.99
N GLU A 555 -19.30 -5.81 14.56
CA GLU A 555 -17.86 -6.02 14.74
C GLU A 555 -17.13 -6.24 13.43
N ILE A 556 -17.72 -6.98 12.49
CA ILE A 556 -17.19 -7.15 11.13
C ILE A 556 -17.14 -5.79 10.41
N GLN A 557 -18.22 -5.00 10.48
CA GLN A 557 -18.25 -3.67 9.89
C GLN A 557 -17.22 -2.72 10.52
N ARG A 558 -17.06 -2.74 11.84
CA ARG A 558 -16.02 -1.96 12.53
C ARG A 558 -14.62 -2.39 12.12
N SER A 559 -14.36 -3.68 12.01
CA SER A 559 -13.07 -4.21 11.58
C SER A 559 -12.78 -3.86 10.11
N GLN A 560 -13.79 -3.91 9.25
CA GLN A 560 -13.68 -3.47 7.85
C GLN A 560 -13.37 -1.98 7.74
N ALA A 561 -14.08 -1.13 8.48
CA ALA A 561 -13.78 0.31 8.52
C ALA A 561 -12.35 0.58 9.03
N GLN A 562 -11.91 -0.16 10.05
CA GLN A 562 -10.55 -0.04 10.57
C GLN A 562 -9.48 -0.51 9.55
N ILE A 563 -9.77 -1.54 8.76
CA ILE A 563 -8.91 -1.97 7.64
C ILE A 563 -8.86 -0.88 6.57
N GLU A 564 -10.00 -0.31 6.16
CA GLU A 564 -10.04 0.76 5.16
C GLU A 564 -9.28 2.02 5.62
N ASP A 565 -9.39 2.38 6.89
CA ASP A 565 -8.65 3.52 7.45
C ASP A 565 -7.14 3.25 7.51
N LEU A 566 -6.74 2.03 7.86
CA LEU A 566 -5.33 1.61 7.82
C LEU A 566 -4.79 1.56 6.38
N GLU A 567 -5.57 1.10 5.40
CA GLU A 567 -5.20 1.11 3.99
C GLU A 567 -5.03 2.53 3.45
N LYS A 568 -5.92 3.46 3.83
CA LYS A 568 -5.78 4.89 3.50
C LYS A 568 -4.52 5.49 4.13
N ALA A 569 -4.28 5.23 5.41
CA ALA A 569 -3.08 5.70 6.11
C ALA A 569 -1.79 5.14 5.48
N LEU A 570 -1.80 3.88 5.03
CA LEU A 570 -0.66 3.26 4.34
C LEU A 570 -0.44 3.88 2.95
N ALA A 571 -1.52 4.21 2.24
CA ALA A 571 -1.46 4.90 0.94
C ALA A 571 -0.92 6.34 1.07
N GLU A 572 -1.32 7.06 2.13
CA GLU A 572 -0.79 8.38 2.48
C GLU A 572 0.70 8.31 2.89
N GLN A 573 1.10 7.33 3.69
CA GLN A 573 2.50 7.09 4.03
C GLN A 573 3.35 6.75 2.79
N GLY A 574 2.77 6.09 1.79
CA GLY A 574 3.40 5.87 0.48
C GLY A 574 3.63 7.16 -0.32
N GLN A 575 2.83 8.20 -0.10
CA GLN A 575 3.04 9.53 -0.71
C GLN A 575 4.20 10.27 -0.03
N ASP A 576 4.37 10.12 1.28
CA ASP A 576 5.51 10.72 2.00
C ASP A 576 6.86 10.19 1.49
N MET A 577 6.94 8.90 1.17
CA MET A 577 8.15 8.32 0.55
C MET A 577 8.43 8.89 -0.84
N LYS A 578 7.40 9.02 -1.70
CA LYS A 578 7.56 9.66 -3.01
C LYS A 578 8.00 11.11 -2.89
N TRP A 579 7.45 11.85 -1.93
CA TRP A 579 7.83 13.23 -1.69
C TRP A 579 9.30 13.36 -1.23
N ILE A 580 9.79 12.43 -0.40
CA ILE A 580 11.20 12.38 -0.02
C ILE A 580 12.09 12.08 -1.23
N GLU A 581 11.71 11.13 -2.09
CA GLU A 581 12.44 10.79 -3.32
C GLU A 581 12.48 11.98 -4.30
N GLU A 582 11.35 12.65 -4.54
CA GLU A 582 11.26 13.84 -5.38
C GLU A 582 12.10 15.00 -4.82
N LYS A 583 12.05 15.22 -3.50
CA LYS A 583 12.87 16.22 -2.81
C LYS A 583 14.36 15.93 -2.97
N GLN A 584 14.78 14.67 -2.83
CA GLN A 584 16.18 14.27 -3.04
C GLN A 584 16.61 14.43 -4.50
N ALA A 585 15.76 14.08 -5.46
CA ALA A 585 16.02 14.29 -6.88
C ALA A 585 16.17 15.79 -7.22
N LEU A 586 15.35 16.65 -6.62
CA LEU A 586 15.45 18.10 -6.76
C LEU A 586 16.75 18.64 -6.17
N TYR A 587 17.19 18.16 -5.00
CA TYR A 587 18.49 18.54 -4.44
C TYR A 587 19.65 18.18 -5.38
N LYS A 588 19.64 16.97 -5.94
CA LYS A 588 20.66 16.52 -6.88
C LYS A 588 20.67 17.40 -8.14
N ARG A 589 19.50 17.68 -8.71
CA ARG A 589 19.38 18.55 -9.89
C ARG A 589 19.82 19.98 -9.62
N ASN A 590 19.50 20.53 -8.44
CA ASN A 590 20.00 21.84 -8.03
C ASN A 590 21.52 21.86 -7.90
N GLN A 591 22.12 20.79 -7.40
CA GLN A 591 23.58 20.69 -7.29
C GLN A 591 24.26 20.67 -8.67
N GLU A 592 23.70 19.90 -9.62
CA GLU A 592 24.15 19.90 -11.02
C GLU A 592 24.02 21.29 -11.68
N LEU A 593 22.94 22.02 -11.37
CA LEU A 593 22.76 23.39 -11.88
C LEU A 593 23.77 24.37 -11.29
N VAL A 594 24.06 24.28 -9.99
CA VAL A 594 25.09 25.11 -9.32
C VAL A 594 26.47 24.87 -9.91
N GLU A 595 26.83 23.60 -10.15
CA GLU A 595 28.10 23.25 -10.81
C GLU A 595 28.16 23.79 -12.23
N LYS A 596 27.05 23.73 -12.97
CA LYS A 596 26.96 24.29 -14.33
C LYS A 596 27.08 25.81 -14.34
N ILE A 597 26.45 26.52 -13.39
CA ILE A 597 26.61 27.97 -13.23
C ILE A 597 28.07 28.31 -12.99
N LYS A 598 28.72 27.61 -12.05
CA LYS A 598 30.13 27.82 -11.75
C LYS A 598 31.04 27.60 -12.97
N GLN A 599 30.73 26.60 -13.79
CA GLN A 599 31.44 26.37 -15.05
C GLN A 599 31.23 27.50 -16.06
N MET A 600 29.99 28.00 -16.18
CA MET A 600 29.66 29.13 -17.06
C MET A 600 30.35 30.43 -16.60
N GLU A 601 30.44 30.68 -15.29
CA GLU A 601 31.16 31.84 -14.72
C GLU A 601 32.65 31.82 -15.08
N ILE A 602 33.28 30.63 -15.05
CA ILE A 602 34.67 30.46 -15.45
C ILE A 602 34.84 30.71 -16.95
N GLU A 603 33.94 30.19 -17.78
CA GLU A 603 33.96 30.41 -19.23
C GLU A 603 33.74 31.88 -19.59
N GLU A 604 32.83 32.57 -18.89
CA GLU A 604 32.59 34.01 -19.03
C GLU A 604 33.84 34.82 -18.66
N ALA A 605 34.51 34.48 -17.55
CA ALA A 605 35.74 35.13 -17.15
C ALA A 605 36.85 34.94 -18.21
N ARG A 606 36.94 33.75 -18.83
CA ARG A 606 37.89 33.50 -19.92
C ARG A 606 37.57 34.34 -21.15
N LEU A 607 36.31 34.37 -21.58
CA LEU A 607 35.89 35.15 -22.74
C LEU A 607 36.08 36.65 -22.54
N LYS A 608 35.89 37.16 -21.32
CA LYS A 608 36.20 38.57 -20.99
C LYS A 608 37.68 38.88 -21.17
N HIS A 609 38.56 37.96 -20.80
CA HIS A 609 39.99 38.10 -21.03
C HIS A 609 40.31 38.10 -22.52
N ASP A 610 39.77 37.13 -23.28
CA ASP A 610 40.00 37.02 -24.73
C ASP A 610 39.52 38.28 -25.48
N VAL A 611 38.37 38.86 -25.07
CA VAL A 611 37.86 40.13 -25.63
C VAL A 611 38.78 41.30 -25.31
N GLN A 612 39.36 41.35 -24.10
CA GLN A 612 40.30 42.41 -23.74
C GLN A 612 41.58 42.28 -24.57
N ASP A 613 42.13 41.08 -24.70
CA ASP A 613 43.31 40.83 -25.54
C ASP A 613 43.06 41.25 -27.00
N ALA A 614 41.87 40.96 -27.54
CA ALA A 614 41.50 41.37 -28.89
C ALA A 614 41.38 42.89 -29.04
N LYS A 615 40.87 43.60 -28.02
CA LYS A 615 40.84 45.07 -28.00
C LYS A 615 42.24 45.66 -28.00
N ASP A 616 43.12 45.15 -27.14
CA ASP A 616 44.50 45.62 -27.03
C ASP A 616 45.26 45.38 -28.36
N GLN A 617 45.02 44.25 -29.03
CA GLN A 617 45.55 43.98 -30.37
C GLN A 617 44.99 44.94 -31.42
N ASN A 618 43.69 45.26 -31.36
CA ASN A 618 43.08 46.18 -32.32
C ASN A 618 43.60 47.61 -32.15
N GLU A 619 43.75 48.08 -30.91
CA GLU A 619 44.41 49.36 -30.61
C GLU A 619 45.83 49.40 -31.19
N LEU A 620 46.61 48.32 -31.05
CA LEU A 620 47.95 48.21 -31.64
C LEU A 620 47.93 48.28 -33.17
N LEU A 621 46.95 47.65 -33.81
CA LEU A 621 46.77 47.72 -35.27
C LEU A 621 46.37 49.12 -35.73
N GLU A 622 45.50 49.82 -34.99
CA GLU A 622 45.16 51.22 -35.27
C GLU A 622 46.41 52.12 -35.21
N PHE A 623 47.25 51.96 -34.18
CA PHE A 623 48.55 52.66 -34.11
C PHE A 623 49.43 52.34 -35.31
N ARG A 624 49.48 51.08 -35.75
CA ARG A 624 50.27 50.67 -36.91
C ARG A 624 49.74 51.26 -38.22
N ILE A 625 48.43 51.32 -38.40
CA ILE A 625 47.80 51.95 -39.57
C ILE A 625 48.15 53.43 -39.60
N LEU A 626 47.98 54.15 -38.50
CA LEU A 626 48.34 55.58 -38.40
C LEU A 626 49.83 55.81 -38.72
N GLU A 627 50.72 54.93 -38.25
CA GLU A 627 52.14 55.00 -38.58
C GLU A 627 52.42 54.79 -40.08
N LEU A 628 51.67 53.88 -40.72
CA LEU A 628 51.77 53.62 -42.16
C LEU A 628 51.20 54.77 -43.00
N GLU A 629 50.06 55.34 -42.61
CA GLU A 629 49.47 56.51 -43.28
C GLU A 629 50.39 57.75 -43.19
N GLU A 630 51.04 57.97 -42.06
CA GLU A 630 52.01 59.07 -41.90
C GLU A 630 53.28 58.81 -42.74
N ARG A 631 53.70 57.55 -42.88
CA ARG A 631 54.77 57.18 -43.83
C ARG A 631 54.34 57.42 -45.28
N GLU A 632 53.10 57.10 -45.65
CA GLU A 632 52.58 57.34 -46.99
C GLU A 632 52.51 58.83 -47.32
N ARG A 633 52.04 59.68 -46.39
CA ARG A 633 52.06 61.14 -46.57
C ARG A 633 53.46 61.71 -46.76
N ARG A 634 54.47 61.11 -46.11
CA ARG A 634 55.87 61.56 -46.20
C ARG A 634 56.62 60.94 -47.38
N SER A 635 56.04 59.94 -48.04
CA SER A 635 56.64 59.34 -49.23
C SER A 635 56.39 60.22 -50.47
N PRO A 636 57.38 60.40 -51.35
CA PRO A 636 57.17 61.05 -52.64
C PRO A 636 56.11 60.30 -53.43
N ALA A 637 55.13 61.03 -54.00
CA ALA A 637 54.05 60.43 -54.79
C ALA A 637 54.62 59.67 -56.00
N ILE A 638 54.50 58.34 -56.00
CA ILE A 638 54.71 57.51 -57.19
C ILE A 638 53.41 57.61 -58.01
N ASN A 639 53.36 58.59 -58.92
CA ASN A 639 52.27 58.72 -59.88
C ASN A 639 52.39 57.59 -60.93
N PHE A 640 51.69 56.47 -60.73
CA PHE A 640 51.46 55.50 -61.80
C PHE A 640 50.55 56.14 -62.85
N HIS A 641 51.16 56.71 -63.89
CA HIS A 641 50.42 57.16 -65.07
C HIS A 641 49.91 55.91 -65.79
N HIS A 642 48.61 55.88 -66.12
CA HIS A 642 48.02 54.76 -66.84
C HIS A 642 48.50 54.79 -68.30
N ILE A 643 49.61 54.11 -68.59
CA ILE A 643 50.20 54.08 -69.94
C ILE A 643 49.52 52.97 -70.74
N PRO A 644 48.99 53.25 -71.95
CA PRO A 644 48.40 52.22 -72.80
C PRO A 644 49.44 51.14 -73.16
N PHE A 645 49.12 49.87 -72.90
CA PHE A 645 50.03 48.78 -73.23
C PHE A 645 50.10 48.60 -74.75
N THR A 646 51.30 48.78 -75.31
CA THR A 646 51.57 48.48 -76.72
C THR A 646 51.70 46.97 -76.91
N GLU A 647 51.03 46.43 -77.92
CA GLU A 647 51.05 45.00 -78.26
C GLU A 647 52.50 44.51 -78.47
N GLY A 648 52.90 43.46 -77.75
CA GLY A 648 54.26 42.90 -77.79
C GLY A 648 55.24 43.38 -76.70
N LYS A 649 54.86 44.34 -75.84
CA LYS A 649 55.66 44.73 -74.66
C LYS A 649 54.96 44.35 -73.36
N SER A 650 55.71 43.83 -72.38
CA SER A 650 55.12 43.53 -71.06
C SER A 650 54.74 44.83 -70.35
N PRO A 651 53.68 44.83 -69.52
CA PRO A 651 53.30 45.99 -68.70
C PRO A 651 54.47 46.60 -67.94
N LEU A 652 55.34 45.75 -67.39
CA LEU A 652 56.51 46.18 -66.64
C LEU A 652 57.55 46.87 -67.53
N GLN A 653 57.76 46.41 -68.77
CA GLN A 653 58.66 47.07 -69.74
C GLN A 653 58.18 48.50 -70.04
N VAL A 654 56.87 48.69 -70.17
CA VAL A 654 56.26 49.99 -70.48
C VAL A 654 56.47 50.98 -69.33
N TYR A 655 56.35 50.54 -68.08
CA TYR A 655 56.62 51.39 -66.91
C TYR A 655 58.11 51.71 -66.75
N CYS A 656 59.01 50.76 -66.97
CA CYS A 656 60.47 51.02 -66.92
C CYS A 656 60.90 52.05 -67.97
N GLU A 657 60.40 51.94 -69.20
CA GLU A 657 60.67 52.92 -70.26
C GLU A 657 60.14 54.31 -69.91
N ALA A 658 58.97 54.39 -69.27
CA ALA A 658 58.36 55.66 -68.85
C ALA A 658 59.12 56.37 -67.72
N GLU A 659 59.81 55.61 -66.86
CA GLU A 659 60.72 56.15 -65.84
C GLU A 659 62.14 56.42 -66.39
N GLY A 660 62.35 56.29 -67.71
CA GLY A 660 63.63 56.58 -68.36
C GLY A 660 64.65 55.44 -68.30
N VAL A 661 64.22 54.24 -67.89
CA VAL A 661 65.06 53.03 -67.81
C VAL A 661 64.86 52.21 -69.08
N THR A 662 65.63 52.54 -70.12
CA THR A 662 65.59 51.86 -71.42
C THR A 662 66.58 50.71 -71.55
N ASP A 663 67.55 50.63 -70.64
CA ASP A 663 68.73 49.77 -70.78
C ASP A 663 68.46 48.33 -70.31
N ILE A 664 67.24 48.08 -69.82
CA ILE A 664 66.81 46.80 -69.24
C ILE A 664 65.67 46.23 -70.09
N LEU A 665 65.96 45.10 -70.75
CA LEU A 665 64.94 44.27 -71.41
C LEU A 665 64.32 43.34 -70.36
N VAL A 666 63.10 43.66 -69.91
CA VAL A 666 62.32 42.90 -68.94
C VAL A 666 62.15 41.44 -69.37
N ALA A 667 62.01 41.16 -70.67
CA ALA A 667 61.94 39.78 -71.16
C ALA A 667 63.23 38.98 -70.88
N GLU A 668 64.41 39.60 -71.00
CA GLU A 668 65.69 38.97 -70.68
C GLU A 668 65.94 38.91 -69.19
N LEU A 669 65.52 39.93 -68.45
CA LEU A 669 65.60 39.96 -66.99
C LEU A 669 64.72 38.87 -66.37
N MET A 670 63.49 38.70 -66.86
CA MET A 670 62.58 37.63 -66.45
C MET A 670 63.17 36.24 -66.76
N LYS A 671 63.82 36.06 -67.91
CA LYS A 671 64.57 34.82 -68.21
C LYS A 671 65.73 34.56 -67.24
N LYS A 672 66.38 35.61 -66.72
CA LYS A 672 67.45 35.48 -65.72
C LYS A 672 66.91 35.27 -64.30
N LEU A 673 65.72 35.78 -64.00
CA LEU A 673 65.00 35.60 -62.73
C LEU A 673 64.22 34.29 -62.66
N ASP A 674 63.99 33.63 -63.79
CA ASP A 674 63.39 32.30 -63.89
C ASP A 674 64.37 31.21 -63.43
N ILE A 675 64.75 31.28 -62.16
CA ILE A 675 65.66 30.34 -61.49
C ILE A 675 64.87 29.11 -60.99
N LEU A 676 63.54 29.08 -61.17
CA LEU A 676 62.66 28.00 -60.69
C LEU A 676 61.74 27.36 -61.75
N GLY A 677 61.71 27.84 -63.01
CA GLY A 677 61.23 27.05 -64.15
C GLY A 677 59.74 26.70 -64.15
N ASP A 678 58.88 27.59 -63.65
CA ASP A 678 57.45 27.27 -63.43
C ASP A 678 56.47 28.11 -64.26
N ASN A 679 56.90 28.75 -65.35
CA ASN A 679 55.98 29.40 -66.29
C ASN A 679 56.30 29.06 -67.75
N ALA A 680 55.75 27.93 -68.21
CA ALA A 680 55.52 27.62 -69.61
C ALA A 680 54.04 27.81 -69.96
#